data_AF-A0A1G3QXF4-F1
#
_entry.id   AF-A0A1G3QXF4-F1
#
_cell.length_a   1.000
_cell.length_b   1.000
_cell.length_c   1.000
_cell.angle_alpha   90.00
_cell.angle_beta   90.00
_cell.angle_gamma   90.00
#
_symmetry.space_group_name_H-M   'P 1'
#
loop_
_entity.id
_entity.type
_entity.pdbx_description
1 polymer ?
#
loop_
_entity_poly.entity_id
_entity_poly.type
_entity_poly.pdbx_seq_one_letter_code
_entity_poly.pdbx_strand_id
1 'polypeptide(L)'
;MLAALAGCMSTGKPRGPVDAFVFSAGANPRLGQDAPGVVNMRTDPMEITVVVPPGTDKRRLVATFSLNAEAVVTVISTGQRVVQENGATPNDFSAPVLYAMELPKEKKPWRYRVTVREAETNARLAQLSFPEGSVLTPAFNPQLKSYTVVVPFATRQLRIGARAESQFLKSVTFDGAAAGAAGGNVDFSTGQERTVLIETLAEDGVSRDRYTLLIRRGQPDRNSLLGSLEAVEGTLAPAFSPQRTEYSLQVPFAATRVGLRARSQSGLAALSLSTISAAGDAQERAALQTRGRLEEAAGVSVDFVGLDWLPLIVTVTAEDGGKREYLVEVARAEPDHNNSLTSLAVAGAGLSPAFSPGNLSYVARVPFATRQITVTASPQSPLARAALELVAVPQGTPAAQGEPGGPQGALVAFPSGERMGLAVAVTAQDGRTLRYLIEIRRQPPERNADLSSLVPSAGALVPAFNARIVSYTLRLPAAVETAVFNLATAGKAATVRVEAPAVLSGTTLSLPVASGQTLELNILVVAEDGTQRLYRVGITREAQTGTPPPAQPGNTRLALLELAGAQPGAAAVPLTPVFNPAVSAYEAKIPAGAATLLLTARAESPTAVVTLDGQPLPAAGRQIAIGAGAGFNLALEVKAENGAAARYTVRLTREAAAAPPAAAPTSELLVTAKNLRLGRRELAALAAGNETVAPQGLLTVRVYRSNQVLAQLPVAVGIKMEGPNLAISLEQRVDKLQAASGKMVEVETAIPTSGGRLLCYTGALSPEEGARLEIPFLLLADNPRLNWPATGTLVNVTGYRSLLAPGKILGGGADLEKNTRGEVQLIIVVTDSKTGGRLGQVTALVKPGSGRIFSFDQALRLPEGALVSYTMATRVRGGSMLHTLGAAPVWTTAPAYDGGFEPVVLPMLDELRGVNE
;
A
#
# COMPACT_ATOMS: atom_id res chain seq x y z
N MET A 1 -57.09 -26.32 -38.52
CA MET A 1 -58.23 -26.06 -37.62
C MET A 1 -58.23 -24.57 -37.32
N LEU A 2 -59.25 -23.82 -37.79
CA LEU A 2 -59.55 -22.38 -37.60
C LEU A 2 -58.43 -21.36 -37.94
N ALA A 3 -58.66 -20.16 -38.47
CA ALA A 3 -59.81 -19.48 -39.05
C ALA A 3 -59.26 -18.20 -39.69
N ALA A 4 -59.80 -17.77 -40.83
CA ALA A 4 -59.94 -16.37 -41.19
C ALA A 4 -60.96 -16.26 -42.31
N LEU A 5 -62.23 -16.11 -41.90
CA LEU A 5 -63.22 -15.42 -42.73
C LEU A 5 -62.73 -13.98 -42.93
N ALA A 6 -62.40 -13.62 -44.17
CA ALA A 6 -62.33 -12.23 -44.60
C ALA A 6 -63.49 -11.99 -45.56
N GLY A 7 -64.34 -11.04 -45.17
CA GLY A 7 -65.63 -10.75 -45.77
C GLY A 7 -65.58 -10.45 -47.27
N CYS A 8 -66.59 -10.98 -47.96
CA CYS A 8 -67.09 -10.49 -49.21
C CYS A 8 -67.32 -8.98 -49.16
N MET A 9 -66.66 -8.24 -50.05
CA MET A 9 -67.28 -7.23 -50.94
C MET A 9 -66.34 -7.04 -52.15
N SER A 10 -66.26 -8.06 -53.00
CA SER A 10 -65.81 -7.86 -54.38
C SER A 10 -67.04 -7.44 -55.17
N THR A 11 -67.14 -6.15 -55.44
CA THR A 11 -68.00 -5.53 -56.44
C THR A 11 -68.17 -6.42 -57.66
N GLY A 12 -69.42 -6.78 -57.96
CA GLY A 12 -69.80 -7.82 -58.90
C GLY A 12 -69.27 -7.62 -60.31
N LYS A 13 -68.23 -8.38 -60.67
CA LYS A 13 -68.16 -9.00 -61.99
C LYS A 13 -68.91 -10.33 -61.89
N PRO A 14 -69.86 -10.62 -62.79
CA PRO A 14 -70.64 -11.83 -62.64
C PRO A 14 -69.72 -13.07 -62.76
N ARG A 15 -70.00 -14.10 -61.95
CA ARG A 15 -69.31 -15.39 -62.04
C ARG A 15 -69.78 -16.00 -63.36
N GLY A 16 -68.88 -16.07 -64.35
CA GLY A 16 -69.23 -16.57 -65.68
C GLY A 16 -69.73 -18.02 -65.63
N PRO A 17 -70.34 -18.53 -66.71
CA PRO A 17 -71.02 -19.83 -66.71
C PRO A 17 -70.10 -21.05 -66.59
N VAL A 18 -68.78 -20.89 -66.69
CA VAL A 18 -67.79 -21.97 -66.64
C VAL A 18 -67.21 -22.11 -65.23
N ASP A 19 -67.47 -23.25 -64.58
CA ASP A 19 -66.89 -23.62 -63.27
C ASP A 19 -65.53 -24.31 -63.41
N ALA A 20 -65.38 -25.16 -64.44
CA ALA A 20 -64.12 -25.83 -64.74
C ALA A 20 -63.99 -26.09 -66.24
N PHE A 21 -62.75 -26.26 -66.69
CA PHE A 21 -62.42 -26.66 -68.04
C PHE A 21 -61.49 -27.86 -67.98
N VAL A 22 -61.69 -28.84 -68.84
CA VAL A 22 -60.77 -29.96 -68.98
C VAL A 22 -60.75 -30.44 -70.42
N PHE A 23 -59.58 -30.83 -70.91
CA PHE A 23 -59.52 -31.82 -71.98
C PHE A 23 -59.46 -33.20 -71.32
N SER A 24 -60.59 -33.90 -71.31
CA SER A 24 -60.63 -35.24 -70.70
C SER A 24 -59.90 -36.24 -71.59
N ALA A 25 -59.17 -37.17 -70.99
CA ALA A 25 -58.52 -38.26 -71.70
C ALA A 25 -59.54 -39.17 -72.42
N GLY A 26 -60.77 -39.29 -71.88
CA GLY A 26 -61.84 -40.04 -72.52
C GLY A 26 -62.27 -39.46 -73.86
N ALA A 27 -62.40 -38.13 -73.97
CA ALA A 27 -62.72 -37.44 -75.23
C ALA A 27 -61.48 -37.18 -76.10
N ASN A 28 -60.29 -37.23 -75.50
CA ASN A 28 -59.00 -36.99 -76.15
C ASN A 28 -58.03 -38.13 -75.82
N PRO A 29 -58.17 -39.33 -76.43
CA PRO A 29 -57.43 -40.54 -76.03
C PRO A 29 -55.90 -40.41 -76.08
N ARG A 30 -55.39 -39.47 -76.89
CA ARG A 30 -53.94 -39.20 -77.03
C ARG A 30 -53.34 -38.42 -75.86
N LEU A 31 -54.12 -37.87 -74.95
CA LEU A 31 -53.60 -37.14 -73.78
C LEU A 31 -53.07 -38.08 -72.67
N GLY A 32 -53.54 -39.33 -72.63
CA GLY A 32 -53.19 -40.32 -71.59
C GLY A 32 -53.75 -40.02 -70.19
N GLN A 33 -53.97 -38.75 -69.84
CA GLN A 33 -54.59 -38.28 -68.61
C GLN A 33 -55.36 -36.98 -68.85
N ASP A 34 -56.29 -36.64 -67.95
CA ASP A 34 -57.06 -35.40 -68.03
C ASP A 34 -56.13 -34.17 -67.93
N ALA A 35 -56.31 -33.20 -68.82
CA ALA A 35 -55.59 -31.93 -68.82
C ALA A 35 -56.53 -30.81 -68.37
N PRO A 36 -56.55 -30.47 -67.05
CA PRO A 36 -57.42 -29.42 -66.53
C PRO A 36 -56.92 -28.03 -66.95
N GLY A 37 -57.86 -27.14 -67.25
CA GLY A 37 -57.60 -25.74 -67.55
C GLY A 37 -57.69 -24.85 -66.32
N VAL A 38 -56.73 -23.94 -66.19
CA VAL A 38 -56.76 -22.88 -65.18
C VAL A 38 -57.58 -21.71 -65.71
N VAL A 39 -58.71 -21.42 -65.05
CA VAL A 39 -59.62 -20.34 -65.44
C VAL A 39 -59.25 -19.04 -64.73
N ASN A 40 -58.88 -18.02 -65.51
CA ASN A 40 -58.64 -16.65 -65.06
C ASN A 40 -59.80 -15.74 -65.48
N MET A 41 -60.67 -15.44 -64.50
CA MET A 41 -61.88 -14.62 -64.70
C MET A 41 -61.62 -13.10 -64.69
N ARG A 42 -60.35 -12.65 -64.58
CA ARG A 42 -60.03 -11.22 -64.41
C ARG A 42 -59.89 -10.45 -65.72
N THR A 43 -59.77 -11.13 -66.85
CA THR A 43 -59.59 -10.56 -68.19
C THR A 43 -60.91 -10.54 -68.99
N ASP A 44 -60.99 -9.71 -70.04
CA ASP A 44 -62.04 -9.79 -71.07
C ASP A 44 -61.38 -9.88 -72.45
N PRO A 45 -61.50 -11.01 -73.18
CA PRO A 45 -62.17 -12.24 -72.78
C PRO A 45 -61.51 -12.90 -71.56
N MET A 46 -62.28 -13.69 -70.80
CA MET A 46 -61.75 -14.51 -69.69
C MET A 46 -60.75 -15.53 -70.25
N GLU A 47 -59.64 -15.77 -69.57
CA GLU A 47 -58.60 -16.67 -70.09
C GLU A 47 -58.69 -18.05 -69.44
N ILE A 48 -58.56 -19.09 -70.24
CA ILE A 48 -58.40 -20.47 -69.78
C ILE A 48 -57.07 -20.95 -70.34
N THR A 49 -56.11 -21.25 -69.47
CA THR A 49 -54.82 -21.81 -69.89
C THR A 49 -54.77 -23.28 -69.54
N VAL A 50 -54.49 -24.11 -70.53
CA VAL A 50 -54.39 -25.56 -70.37
C VAL A 50 -52.99 -26.00 -70.73
N VAL A 51 -52.39 -26.81 -69.88
CA VAL A 51 -51.09 -27.43 -70.12
C VAL A 51 -51.34 -28.89 -70.51
N VAL A 52 -50.91 -29.26 -71.72
CA VAL A 52 -51.04 -30.63 -72.25
C VAL A 52 -49.66 -31.30 -72.36
N PRO A 53 -49.58 -32.64 -72.42
CA PRO A 53 -48.31 -33.32 -72.63
C PRO A 53 -47.57 -32.84 -73.89
N PRO A 54 -46.22 -32.85 -73.91
CA PRO A 54 -45.44 -32.50 -75.09
C PRO A 54 -45.83 -33.33 -76.32
N GLY A 55 -45.86 -32.71 -77.51
CA GLY A 55 -46.22 -33.39 -78.76
C GLY A 55 -47.72 -33.70 -78.93
N THR A 56 -48.59 -33.20 -78.04
CA THR A 56 -50.04 -33.31 -78.19
C THR A 56 -50.50 -32.68 -79.52
N ASP A 57 -51.27 -33.43 -80.32
CA ASP A 57 -51.91 -32.91 -81.52
C ASP A 57 -53.05 -31.94 -81.16
N LYS A 58 -52.78 -30.64 -81.27
CA LYS A 58 -53.73 -29.58 -80.89
C LYS A 58 -54.85 -29.36 -81.90
N ARG A 59 -54.77 -29.95 -83.09
CA ARG A 59 -55.67 -29.63 -84.22
C ARG A 59 -57.09 -30.18 -84.05
N ARG A 60 -57.27 -31.14 -83.14
CA ARG A 60 -58.54 -31.86 -82.97
C ARG A 60 -58.84 -32.16 -81.50
N LEU A 61 -58.54 -31.23 -80.59
CA LEU A 61 -58.87 -31.42 -79.17
C LEU A 61 -60.35 -31.12 -78.92
N VAL A 62 -60.97 -31.93 -78.07
CA VAL A 62 -62.36 -31.82 -77.65
C VAL A 62 -62.41 -31.21 -76.27
N ALA A 63 -62.88 -29.96 -76.20
CA ALA A 63 -63.03 -29.21 -74.95
C ALA A 63 -64.27 -29.66 -74.17
N THR A 64 -64.09 -29.88 -72.86
CA THR A 64 -65.18 -30.16 -71.93
C THR A 64 -65.27 -29.05 -70.91
N PHE A 65 -66.37 -28.31 -70.94
CA PHE A 65 -66.72 -27.30 -69.97
C PHE A 65 -67.62 -27.91 -68.89
N SER A 66 -67.27 -27.71 -67.62
CA SER A 66 -68.22 -27.86 -66.52
C SER A 66 -68.95 -26.53 -66.37
N LEU A 67 -70.25 -26.52 -66.66
CA LEU A 67 -71.08 -25.31 -66.67
C LEU A 67 -72.00 -25.28 -65.44
N ASN A 68 -72.16 -24.11 -64.83
CA ASN A 68 -73.09 -23.90 -63.70
C ASN A 68 -74.47 -23.37 -64.14
N ALA A 69 -74.65 -23.14 -65.44
CA ALA A 69 -75.89 -22.71 -66.06
C ALA A 69 -76.01 -23.34 -67.46
N GLU A 70 -77.24 -23.56 -67.93
CA GLU A 70 -77.48 -23.95 -69.32
C GLU A 70 -77.01 -22.84 -70.25
N ALA A 71 -76.01 -23.14 -71.09
CA ALA A 71 -75.46 -22.22 -72.06
C ALA A 71 -75.19 -22.93 -73.38
N VAL A 72 -75.45 -22.23 -74.49
CA VAL A 72 -75.02 -22.67 -75.82
C VAL A 72 -73.54 -22.31 -75.99
N VAL A 73 -72.71 -23.33 -76.19
CA VAL A 73 -71.26 -23.17 -76.40
C VAL A 73 -71.02 -22.90 -77.89
N THR A 74 -70.46 -21.74 -78.23
CA THR A 74 -70.12 -21.40 -79.63
C THR A 74 -68.64 -21.06 -79.75
N VAL A 75 -67.99 -21.50 -80.83
CA VAL A 75 -66.66 -21.00 -81.22
C VAL A 75 -66.85 -19.80 -82.14
N ILE A 76 -66.10 -18.74 -81.88
CA ILE A 76 -66.14 -17.46 -82.59
C ILE A 76 -64.77 -17.01 -83.11
N SER A 77 -63.76 -17.88 -83.06
CA SER A 77 -62.37 -17.56 -83.43
C SER A 77 -62.19 -17.02 -84.85
N THR A 78 -63.02 -17.44 -85.81
CA THR A 78 -62.95 -17.05 -87.23
C THR A 78 -63.86 -15.88 -87.59
N GLY A 79 -64.54 -15.28 -86.60
CA GLY A 79 -65.60 -14.29 -86.82
C GLY A 79 -66.95 -14.90 -87.24
N GLN A 80 -66.97 -16.17 -87.67
CA GLN A 80 -68.19 -16.94 -87.84
C GLN A 80 -68.54 -17.71 -86.57
N ARG A 81 -69.83 -17.84 -86.30
CA ARG A 81 -70.35 -18.52 -85.11
C ARG A 81 -70.61 -19.99 -85.41
N VAL A 82 -69.93 -20.89 -84.71
CA VAL A 82 -70.10 -22.33 -84.86
C VAL A 82 -70.52 -22.94 -83.53
N VAL A 83 -71.76 -23.44 -83.44
CA VAL A 83 -72.28 -24.13 -82.25
C VAL A 83 -71.49 -25.42 -82.01
N GLN A 84 -71.16 -25.69 -80.75
CA GLN A 84 -70.37 -26.82 -80.31
C GLN A 84 -71.21 -27.71 -79.39
N GLU A 85 -71.09 -29.01 -79.56
CA GLU A 85 -71.50 -29.99 -78.56
C GLU A 85 -70.37 -30.14 -77.52
N ASN A 86 -70.67 -29.72 -76.28
CA ASN A 86 -69.72 -29.71 -75.17
C ASN A 86 -69.18 -31.14 -74.89
N GLY A 87 -67.87 -31.30 -74.85
CA GLY A 87 -67.23 -32.60 -74.64
C GLY A 87 -67.26 -33.56 -75.84
N ALA A 88 -67.77 -33.14 -77.00
CA ALA A 88 -67.81 -33.96 -78.23
C ALA A 88 -67.19 -33.29 -79.45
N THR A 89 -67.33 -31.96 -79.62
CA THR A 89 -66.89 -31.29 -80.85
C THR A 89 -65.39 -30.97 -80.83
N PRO A 90 -64.59 -31.44 -81.81
CA PRO A 90 -63.17 -31.17 -81.88
C PRO A 90 -62.89 -29.78 -82.46
N ASN A 91 -61.91 -29.09 -81.88
CA ASN A 91 -61.43 -27.78 -82.34
C ASN A 91 -59.91 -27.78 -82.53
N ASP A 92 -59.43 -26.84 -83.35
CA ASP A 92 -58.00 -26.60 -83.55
C ASP A 92 -57.49 -25.54 -82.57
N PHE A 93 -56.72 -26.00 -81.58
CA PHE A 93 -56.06 -25.18 -80.56
C PHE A 93 -54.59 -24.89 -80.87
N SER A 94 -54.16 -25.01 -82.13
CA SER A 94 -52.82 -24.54 -82.55
C SER A 94 -52.68 -23.03 -82.37
N ALA A 95 -53.81 -22.30 -82.34
CA ALA A 95 -53.93 -20.92 -81.89
C ALA A 95 -55.02 -20.81 -80.81
N PRO A 96 -55.06 -19.72 -80.01
CA PRO A 96 -56.10 -19.55 -78.99
C PRO A 96 -57.51 -19.61 -79.58
N VAL A 97 -58.38 -20.42 -78.99
CA VAL A 97 -59.78 -20.56 -79.42
C VAL A 97 -60.66 -19.67 -78.57
N LEU A 98 -61.42 -18.79 -79.22
CA LEU A 98 -62.40 -17.92 -78.59
C LEU A 98 -63.76 -18.61 -78.56
N TYR A 99 -64.24 -18.89 -77.36
CA TYR A 99 -65.58 -19.38 -77.10
C TYR A 99 -66.49 -18.24 -76.65
N ALA A 100 -67.74 -18.29 -77.08
CA ALA A 100 -68.85 -17.50 -76.57
C ALA A 100 -69.87 -18.44 -75.92
N MET A 101 -70.14 -18.24 -74.63
CA MET A 101 -71.17 -18.95 -73.87
C MET A 101 -72.42 -18.09 -73.84
N GLU A 102 -73.51 -18.60 -74.42
CA GLU A 102 -74.78 -17.89 -74.55
C GLU A 102 -75.81 -18.43 -73.58
N LEU A 103 -76.18 -17.63 -72.59
CA LEU A 103 -77.23 -17.98 -71.64
C LEU A 103 -78.57 -17.48 -72.18
N PRO A 104 -79.67 -18.25 -72.07
CA PRO A 104 -80.99 -17.87 -72.60
C PRO A 104 -81.53 -16.52 -72.12
N LYS A 105 -81.06 -16.02 -70.96
CA LYS A 105 -81.54 -14.79 -70.31
C LYS A 105 -80.57 -13.61 -70.44
N GLU A 106 -79.45 -13.73 -71.14
CA GLU A 106 -78.45 -12.67 -71.28
C GLU A 106 -78.28 -12.18 -72.72
N LYS A 107 -78.18 -10.85 -72.90
CA LYS A 107 -78.05 -10.23 -74.24
C LYS A 107 -76.64 -10.29 -74.82
N LYS A 108 -75.61 -10.48 -73.99
CA LYS A 108 -74.20 -10.53 -74.42
C LYS A 108 -73.60 -11.88 -74.04
N PRO A 109 -72.89 -12.59 -74.94
CA PRO A 109 -72.23 -13.82 -74.60
C PRO A 109 -71.03 -13.59 -73.67
N TRP A 110 -70.76 -14.56 -72.81
CA TRP A 110 -69.51 -14.64 -72.06
C TRP A 110 -68.39 -15.15 -72.94
N ARG A 111 -67.30 -14.39 -73.06
CA ARG A 111 -66.19 -14.76 -73.94
C ARG A 111 -65.04 -15.38 -73.15
N TYR A 112 -64.61 -16.55 -73.59
CA TYR A 112 -63.45 -17.25 -73.05
C TYR A 112 -62.41 -17.44 -74.14
N ARG A 113 -61.16 -17.10 -73.85
CA ARG A 113 -59.99 -17.41 -74.66
C ARG A 113 -59.32 -18.63 -74.07
N VAL A 114 -59.43 -19.77 -74.74
CA VAL A 114 -58.75 -21.00 -74.35
C VAL A 114 -57.41 -21.07 -75.07
N THR A 115 -56.32 -21.09 -74.31
CA THR A 115 -54.95 -21.19 -74.80
C THR A 115 -54.34 -22.51 -74.35
N VAL A 116 -53.76 -23.23 -75.29
CA VAL A 116 -53.18 -24.56 -75.03
C VAL A 116 -51.67 -24.51 -75.23
N ARG A 117 -50.94 -24.70 -74.14
CA ARG A 117 -49.48 -24.85 -74.19
C ARG A 117 -49.09 -26.28 -73.87
N GLU A 118 -47.93 -26.68 -74.36
CA GLU A 118 -47.33 -27.95 -73.96
C GLU A 118 -46.60 -27.76 -72.61
N ALA A 119 -46.56 -28.82 -71.82
CA ALA A 119 -45.79 -28.87 -70.59
C ALA A 119 -44.29 -28.75 -70.92
N GLU A 120 -43.55 -27.99 -70.11
CA GLU A 120 -42.11 -27.87 -70.32
C GLU A 120 -41.40 -29.17 -69.89
N THR A 121 -40.45 -29.62 -70.70
CA THR A 121 -39.64 -30.83 -70.44
C THR A 121 -38.29 -30.51 -69.78
N ASN A 122 -37.96 -29.22 -69.60
CA ASN A 122 -36.70 -28.79 -69.00
C ASN A 122 -36.70 -29.01 -67.48
N ALA A 123 -36.03 -30.08 -67.05
CA ALA A 123 -35.82 -30.38 -65.63
C ALA A 123 -34.54 -29.75 -65.04
N ARG A 124 -33.78 -28.94 -65.78
CA ARG A 124 -32.45 -28.48 -65.34
C ARG A 124 -32.53 -27.43 -64.24
N LEU A 125 -31.51 -27.44 -63.37
CA LEU A 125 -31.28 -26.38 -62.40
C LEU A 125 -30.43 -25.27 -63.03
N ALA A 126 -30.77 -24.01 -62.73
CA ALA A 126 -29.99 -22.83 -63.05
C ALA A 126 -28.92 -22.53 -61.99
N GLN A 127 -29.14 -22.96 -60.73
CA GLN A 127 -28.22 -22.67 -59.63
C GLN A 127 -28.35 -23.67 -58.47
N LEU A 128 -27.22 -23.94 -57.81
CA LEU A 128 -27.14 -24.42 -56.43
C LEU A 128 -26.45 -23.36 -55.56
N SER A 129 -26.98 -23.10 -54.36
CA SER A 129 -26.51 -22.02 -53.47
C SER A 129 -26.47 -22.46 -52.01
N PHE A 130 -25.54 -21.91 -51.24
CA PHE A 130 -25.38 -22.17 -49.80
C PHE A 130 -25.45 -20.85 -49.03
N PRO A 131 -26.50 -20.58 -48.24
CA PRO A 131 -26.65 -19.32 -47.49
C PRO A 131 -25.49 -19.05 -46.51
N GLU A 132 -24.82 -20.10 -46.06
CA GLU A 132 -23.67 -20.05 -45.15
C GLU A 132 -22.35 -19.69 -45.87
N GLY A 133 -22.38 -19.45 -47.18
CA GLY A 133 -21.23 -18.96 -47.96
C GLY A 133 -20.29 -20.05 -48.48
N SER A 134 -20.62 -21.33 -48.32
CA SER A 134 -19.83 -22.45 -48.85
C SER A 134 -19.75 -22.38 -50.39
N VAL A 135 -18.59 -22.74 -50.95
CA VAL A 135 -18.33 -22.65 -52.39
C VAL A 135 -18.48 -24.01 -53.06
N LEU A 136 -19.26 -24.06 -54.14
CA LEU A 136 -19.43 -25.26 -54.97
C LEU A 136 -18.21 -25.46 -55.87
N THR A 137 -17.71 -26.70 -55.95
CA THR A 137 -16.61 -27.08 -56.85
C THR A 137 -17.01 -28.27 -57.71
N PRO A 138 -16.98 -28.16 -59.06
CA PRO A 138 -16.75 -26.92 -59.83
C PRO A 138 -17.89 -25.91 -59.64
N ALA A 139 -17.70 -24.68 -60.14
CA ALA A 139 -18.79 -23.70 -60.21
C ALA A 139 -19.99 -24.30 -60.94
N PHE A 140 -21.20 -23.94 -60.52
CA PHE A 140 -22.40 -24.61 -60.99
C PHE A 140 -22.57 -24.49 -62.51
N ASN A 141 -22.77 -25.62 -63.18
CA ASN A 141 -23.06 -25.72 -64.62
C ASN A 141 -24.12 -26.82 -64.84
N PRO A 142 -25.31 -26.53 -65.38
CA PRO A 142 -26.40 -27.51 -65.55
C PRO A 142 -26.02 -28.80 -66.29
N GLN A 143 -24.96 -28.79 -67.11
CA GLN A 143 -24.46 -29.99 -67.80
C GLN A 143 -23.68 -30.94 -66.88
N LEU A 144 -23.05 -30.42 -65.83
CA LEU A 144 -22.31 -31.21 -64.84
C LEU A 144 -23.26 -31.79 -63.80
N LYS A 145 -23.12 -33.09 -63.54
CA LYS A 145 -24.01 -33.86 -62.66
C LYS A 145 -23.40 -34.21 -61.30
N SER A 146 -22.16 -33.78 -61.06
CA SER A 146 -21.46 -34.04 -59.80
C SER A 146 -20.72 -32.82 -59.32
N TYR A 147 -20.88 -32.52 -58.04
CA TYR A 147 -20.31 -31.38 -57.36
C TYR A 147 -19.82 -31.77 -55.98
N THR A 148 -18.85 -31.02 -55.50
CA THR A 148 -18.34 -31.12 -54.13
C THR A 148 -18.46 -29.78 -53.45
N VAL A 149 -18.82 -29.78 -52.17
CA VAL A 149 -18.76 -28.59 -51.29
C VAL A 149 -17.96 -28.95 -50.05
N VAL A 150 -16.98 -28.12 -49.70
CA VAL A 150 -16.20 -28.27 -48.46
C VAL A 150 -16.74 -27.27 -47.44
N VAL A 151 -17.11 -27.75 -46.25
CA VAL A 151 -17.68 -26.95 -45.15
C VAL A 151 -16.75 -26.96 -43.93
N PRO A 152 -16.82 -25.99 -43.01
CA PRO A 152 -16.01 -26.00 -41.78
C PRO A 152 -16.20 -27.31 -40.99
N PHE A 153 -15.15 -27.79 -40.30
CA PHE A 153 -15.15 -29.11 -39.64
C PHE A 153 -16.25 -29.29 -38.59
N ALA A 154 -16.55 -28.24 -37.81
CA ALA A 154 -17.63 -28.25 -36.83
C ALA A 154 -19.06 -28.34 -37.42
N THR A 155 -19.23 -28.14 -38.73
CA THR A 155 -20.54 -28.11 -39.38
C THR A 155 -21.18 -29.50 -39.34
N ARG A 156 -22.44 -29.59 -38.90
CA ARG A 156 -23.20 -30.85 -38.82
C ARG A 156 -24.44 -30.87 -39.71
N GLN A 157 -24.92 -29.72 -40.16
CA GLN A 157 -26.06 -29.58 -41.07
C GLN A 157 -25.73 -28.53 -42.12
N LEU A 158 -26.20 -28.72 -43.35
CA LEU A 158 -25.98 -27.80 -44.46
C LEU A 158 -27.32 -27.44 -45.13
N ARG A 159 -27.58 -26.15 -45.29
CA ARG A 159 -28.71 -25.67 -46.06
C ARG A 159 -28.36 -25.54 -47.55
N ILE A 160 -29.14 -26.19 -48.40
CA ILE A 160 -28.96 -26.21 -49.85
C ILE A 160 -30.14 -25.50 -50.52
N GLY A 161 -29.86 -24.40 -51.21
CA GLY A 161 -30.79 -23.74 -52.12
C GLY A 161 -30.61 -24.26 -53.55
N ALA A 162 -31.72 -24.43 -54.27
CA ALA A 162 -31.72 -24.81 -55.67
C ALA A 162 -32.69 -23.90 -56.45
N ARG A 163 -32.27 -23.46 -57.63
CA ARG A 163 -33.12 -22.67 -58.54
C ARG A 163 -33.21 -23.40 -59.87
N ALA A 164 -34.43 -23.58 -60.38
CA ALA A 164 -34.69 -24.18 -61.68
C ALA A 164 -34.41 -23.19 -62.84
N GLU A 165 -34.03 -23.72 -64.01
CA GLU A 165 -34.03 -22.93 -65.26
C GLU A 165 -35.47 -22.60 -65.69
N SER A 166 -36.35 -23.61 -65.64
CA SER A 166 -37.78 -23.44 -65.89
C SER A 166 -38.49 -22.85 -64.67
N GLN A 167 -39.30 -21.82 -64.89
CA GLN A 167 -40.24 -21.32 -63.88
C GLN A 167 -41.41 -22.28 -63.59
N PHE A 168 -41.60 -23.30 -64.43
CA PHE A 168 -42.69 -24.28 -64.33
C PHE A 168 -42.21 -25.65 -63.83
N LEU A 169 -40.98 -25.75 -63.31
CA LEU A 169 -40.46 -26.99 -62.74
C LEU A 169 -41.43 -27.53 -61.68
N LYS A 170 -41.77 -28.82 -61.79
CA LYS A 170 -42.79 -29.45 -60.94
C LYS A 170 -42.29 -29.69 -59.51
N SER A 171 -41.06 -30.16 -59.35
CA SER A 171 -40.46 -30.35 -58.01
C SER A 171 -38.94 -30.46 -58.03
N VAL A 172 -38.35 -30.19 -56.86
CA VAL A 172 -36.96 -30.51 -56.51
C VAL A 172 -36.98 -31.33 -55.22
N THR A 173 -36.22 -32.42 -55.15
CA THR A 173 -36.05 -33.23 -53.95
C THR A 173 -34.58 -33.33 -53.56
N PHE A 174 -34.32 -33.45 -52.25
CA PHE A 174 -33.01 -33.76 -51.68
C PHE A 174 -33.13 -35.10 -50.95
N ASP A 175 -32.38 -36.12 -51.40
CA ASP A 175 -32.49 -37.50 -50.92
C ASP A 175 -33.95 -38.04 -50.92
N GLY A 176 -34.72 -37.67 -51.95
CA GLY A 176 -36.12 -38.08 -52.10
C GLY A 176 -37.13 -37.27 -51.26
N ALA A 177 -36.69 -36.41 -50.34
CA ALA A 177 -37.57 -35.50 -49.61
C ALA A 177 -37.85 -34.23 -50.42
N ALA A 178 -39.12 -33.82 -50.51
CA ALA A 178 -39.54 -32.61 -51.23
C ALA A 178 -38.95 -31.35 -50.60
N ALA A 179 -38.33 -30.49 -51.42
CA ALA A 179 -37.84 -29.20 -51.01
C ALA A 179 -38.95 -28.14 -51.04
N GLY A 180 -39.02 -27.28 -50.01
CA GLY A 180 -39.82 -26.06 -50.08
C GLY A 180 -39.21 -25.03 -51.04
N ALA A 181 -39.95 -23.97 -51.36
CA ALA A 181 -39.52 -22.89 -52.27
C ALA A 181 -38.19 -22.17 -51.88
N ALA A 182 -37.64 -22.44 -50.69
CA ALA A 182 -36.42 -21.83 -50.16
C ALA A 182 -35.25 -22.83 -49.94
N GLY A 183 -35.32 -24.04 -50.51
CA GLY A 183 -34.29 -25.09 -50.39
C GLY A 183 -34.57 -26.16 -49.32
N GLY A 184 -33.59 -27.03 -49.07
CA GLY A 184 -33.64 -28.12 -48.09
C GLY A 184 -32.43 -28.14 -47.14
N ASN A 185 -32.63 -28.64 -45.91
CA ASN A 185 -31.54 -28.84 -44.94
C ASN A 185 -31.11 -30.31 -44.95
N VAL A 186 -29.81 -30.55 -45.05
CA VAL A 186 -29.22 -31.89 -45.01
C VAL A 186 -28.37 -32.03 -43.76
N ASP A 187 -28.70 -33.02 -42.93
CA ASP A 187 -27.87 -33.44 -41.80
C ASP A 187 -26.66 -34.25 -42.30
N PHE A 188 -25.47 -34.01 -41.78
CA PHE A 188 -24.30 -34.86 -42.03
C PHE A 188 -23.48 -35.01 -40.74
N SER A 189 -24.18 -35.05 -39.61
CA SER A 189 -23.62 -35.22 -38.26
C SER A 189 -22.81 -36.52 -38.11
N THR A 190 -23.22 -37.59 -38.79
CA THR A 190 -22.58 -38.92 -38.77
C THR A 190 -21.59 -39.11 -39.93
N GLY A 191 -20.40 -38.51 -39.84
CA GLY A 191 -19.31 -38.74 -40.80
C GLY A 191 -18.61 -37.47 -41.31
N GLN A 192 -17.46 -37.66 -41.98
CA GLN A 192 -16.66 -36.58 -42.59
C GLN A 192 -17.15 -36.17 -43.97
N GLU A 193 -17.88 -37.06 -44.65
CA GLU A 193 -18.45 -36.81 -45.97
C GLU A 193 -19.88 -37.39 -46.06
N ARG A 194 -20.75 -36.73 -46.82
CA ARG A 194 -22.10 -37.23 -47.17
C ARG A 194 -22.41 -36.88 -48.61
N THR A 195 -22.86 -37.85 -49.39
CA THR A 195 -23.41 -37.61 -50.72
C THR A 195 -24.91 -37.36 -50.64
N VAL A 196 -25.39 -36.31 -51.29
CA VAL A 196 -26.80 -35.93 -51.42
C VAL A 196 -27.22 -36.09 -52.86
N LEU A 197 -28.34 -36.77 -53.09
CA LEU A 197 -28.97 -36.86 -54.40
C LEU A 197 -30.01 -35.75 -54.56
N ILE A 198 -29.85 -34.93 -55.58
CA ILE A 198 -30.79 -33.87 -55.94
C ILE A 198 -31.51 -34.31 -57.22
N GLU A 199 -32.83 -34.55 -57.12
CA GLU A 199 -33.65 -34.91 -58.27
C GLU A 199 -34.63 -33.79 -58.60
N THR A 200 -34.78 -33.49 -59.88
CA THR A 200 -35.75 -32.53 -60.38
C THR A 200 -36.75 -33.21 -61.31
N LEU A 201 -37.98 -32.71 -61.30
CA LEU A 201 -39.05 -33.19 -62.18
C LEU A 201 -39.60 -32.00 -62.99
N ALA A 202 -39.57 -32.10 -64.31
CA ALA A 202 -40.15 -31.08 -65.18
C ALA A 202 -41.67 -31.05 -65.08
N GLU A 203 -42.28 -30.02 -65.68
CA GLU A 203 -43.72 -29.80 -65.63
C GLU A 203 -44.52 -30.99 -66.22
N ASP A 204 -43.97 -31.64 -67.25
CA ASP A 204 -44.55 -32.82 -67.90
C ASP A 204 -44.76 -34.02 -66.94
N GLY A 205 -44.11 -34.02 -65.77
CA GLY A 205 -44.17 -35.09 -64.80
C GLY A 205 -43.38 -36.35 -65.16
N VAL A 206 -42.58 -36.31 -66.24
CA VAL A 206 -41.82 -37.45 -66.76
C VAL A 206 -40.33 -37.11 -66.85
N SER A 207 -40.00 -35.96 -67.45
CA SER A 207 -38.62 -35.55 -67.66
C SER A 207 -37.95 -35.22 -66.32
N ARG A 208 -36.80 -35.85 -66.07
CA ARG A 208 -36.03 -35.70 -64.82
C ARG A 208 -34.61 -35.30 -65.09
N ASP A 209 -34.02 -34.58 -64.14
CA ASP A 209 -32.58 -34.38 -64.08
C ASP A 209 -32.06 -34.74 -62.68
N ARG A 210 -30.77 -35.08 -62.60
CA ARG A 210 -30.15 -35.58 -61.36
C ARG A 210 -28.79 -34.97 -61.15
N TYR A 211 -28.57 -34.45 -59.95
CA TYR A 211 -27.29 -33.91 -59.51
C TYR A 211 -26.84 -34.60 -58.24
N THR A 212 -25.55 -34.89 -58.14
CA THR A 212 -24.92 -35.44 -56.94
C THR A 212 -24.09 -34.35 -56.28
N LEU A 213 -24.31 -34.14 -54.98
CA LEU A 213 -23.53 -33.21 -54.18
C LEU A 213 -22.80 -33.98 -53.09
N LEU A 214 -21.48 -34.04 -53.18
CA LEU A 214 -20.61 -34.55 -52.12
C LEU A 214 -20.29 -33.42 -51.14
N ILE A 215 -20.86 -33.50 -49.95
CA ILE A 215 -20.53 -32.62 -48.83
C ILE A 215 -19.31 -33.22 -48.13
N ARG A 216 -18.24 -32.44 -47.97
CA ARG A 216 -17.03 -32.81 -47.22
C ARG A 216 -16.75 -31.80 -46.13
N ARG A 217 -16.37 -32.26 -44.93
CA ARG A 217 -15.80 -31.37 -43.92
C ARG A 217 -14.37 -31.00 -44.31
N GLY A 218 -13.98 -29.78 -43.97
CA GLY A 218 -12.60 -29.34 -44.00
C GLY A 218 -11.75 -30.13 -43.00
N GLN A 219 -10.44 -29.89 -43.00
CA GLN A 219 -9.56 -30.49 -42.00
C GLN A 219 -9.85 -29.87 -40.62
N PRO A 220 -9.90 -30.67 -39.53
CA PRO A 220 -10.01 -30.12 -38.18
C PRO A 220 -8.75 -29.36 -37.82
N ASP A 221 -8.89 -28.34 -36.97
CA ASP A 221 -7.73 -27.79 -36.28
C ASP A 221 -7.14 -28.83 -35.31
N ARG A 222 -5.81 -29.01 -35.38
CA ARG A 222 -5.07 -30.00 -34.59
C ARG A 222 -4.17 -29.35 -33.53
N ASN A 223 -4.24 -28.03 -33.37
CA ASN A 223 -3.36 -27.31 -32.44
C ASN A 223 -3.89 -27.39 -31.01
N SER A 224 -3.35 -28.35 -30.26
CA SER A 224 -3.62 -28.55 -28.83
C SER A 224 -2.63 -27.82 -27.92
N LEU A 225 -1.90 -26.80 -28.38
CA LEU A 225 -0.93 -26.07 -27.54
C LEU A 225 -1.57 -24.90 -26.80
N LEU A 226 -1.08 -24.62 -25.58
CA LEU A 226 -1.35 -23.36 -24.88
C LEU A 226 -0.56 -22.20 -25.51
N GLY A 227 -1.21 -21.04 -25.61
CA GLY A 227 -0.61 -19.75 -25.94
C GLY A 227 -0.13 -19.01 -24.69
N SER A 228 -0.76 -19.24 -23.54
CA SER A 228 -0.30 -18.77 -22.23
C SER A 228 -0.70 -19.72 -21.10
N LEU A 229 0.10 -19.73 -20.04
CA LEU A 229 -0.20 -20.32 -18.74
C LEU A 229 0.44 -19.41 -17.68
N GLU A 230 -0.36 -18.91 -16.76
CA GLU A 230 0.05 -17.93 -15.75
C GLU A 230 -0.57 -18.29 -14.40
N ALA A 231 0.19 -18.11 -13.33
CA ALA A 231 -0.35 -18.14 -11.98
C ALA A 231 -0.93 -16.77 -11.62
N VAL A 232 -2.06 -16.73 -10.92
CA VAL A 232 -2.63 -15.47 -10.39
C VAL A 232 -1.75 -14.90 -9.28
N GLU A 233 -1.15 -15.80 -8.48
CA GLU A 233 -0.21 -15.48 -7.41
C GLU A 233 1.05 -16.33 -7.58
N GLY A 234 2.22 -15.73 -7.43
CA GLY A 234 3.51 -16.41 -7.63
C GLY A 234 3.99 -16.39 -9.08
N THR A 235 4.99 -17.22 -9.38
CA THR A 235 5.57 -17.33 -10.73
C THR A 235 5.79 -18.79 -11.07
N LEU A 236 5.40 -19.18 -12.27
CA LEU A 236 5.65 -20.54 -12.77
C LEU A 236 7.15 -20.72 -13.00
N ALA A 237 7.69 -21.80 -12.46
CA ALA A 237 9.06 -22.21 -12.66
C ALA A 237 9.06 -23.54 -13.43
N PRO A 238 9.78 -23.65 -14.56
CA PRO A 238 10.39 -22.55 -15.33
C PRO A 238 9.34 -21.66 -16.01
N ALA A 239 9.78 -20.53 -16.59
CA ALA A 239 8.87 -19.66 -17.35
C ALA A 239 8.13 -20.43 -18.47
N PHE A 240 6.87 -20.03 -18.71
CA PHE A 240 5.99 -20.72 -19.64
C PHE A 240 6.57 -20.83 -21.06
N SER A 241 6.43 -22.01 -21.65
CA SER A 241 6.67 -22.26 -23.07
C SER A 241 5.64 -23.25 -23.60
N PRO A 242 5.00 -23.02 -24.76
CA PRO A 242 3.97 -23.90 -25.29
C PRO A 242 4.36 -25.37 -25.41
N GLN A 243 5.65 -25.67 -25.61
CA GLN A 243 6.13 -27.04 -25.78
C GLN A 243 6.39 -27.77 -24.45
N ARG A 244 6.58 -27.03 -23.36
CA ARG A 244 6.84 -27.59 -22.03
C ARG A 244 5.54 -27.86 -21.30
N THR A 245 5.43 -29.05 -20.73
CA THR A 245 4.20 -29.58 -20.11
C THR A 245 4.29 -29.72 -18.59
N GLU A 246 5.40 -29.34 -17.98
CA GLU A 246 5.62 -29.47 -16.54
C GLU A 246 6.13 -28.14 -15.97
N TYR A 247 5.51 -27.72 -14.88
CA TYR A 247 5.79 -26.50 -14.16
C TYR A 247 5.64 -26.75 -12.68
N SER A 248 6.37 -25.99 -11.87
CA SER A 248 6.15 -25.85 -10.45
C SER A 248 5.69 -24.43 -10.12
N LEU A 249 4.89 -24.31 -9.07
CA LEU A 249 4.41 -23.06 -8.55
C LEU A 249 4.50 -23.10 -7.03
N GLN A 250 5.26 -22.18 -6.44
CA GLN A 250 5.29 -22.02 -4.99
C GLN A 250 4.33 -20.91 -4.58
N VAL A 251 3.41 -21.20 -3.66
CA VAL A 251 2.51 -20.22 -3.04
C VAL A 251 2.84 -20.03 -1.56
N PRO A 252 2.46 -18.91 -0.92
CA PRO A 252 2.69 -18.72 0.52
C PRO A 252 2.08 -19.85 1.37
N PHE A 253 2.69 -20.19 2.51
CA PHE A 253 2.19 -21.23 3.41
C PHE A 253 0.73 -21.01 3.84
N ALA A 254 0.33 -19.76 4.06
CA ALA A 254 -1.03 -19.39 4.46
C ALA A 254 -2.06 -19.44 3.31
N ALA A 255 -1.65 -19.77 2.07
CA ALA A 255 -2.55 -19.77 0.92
C ALA A 255 -3.59 -20.88 1.03
N THR A 256 -4.87 -20.52 1.14
CA THR A 256 -5.99 -21.48 1.15
C THR A 256 -6.45 -21.87 -0.25
N ARG A 257 -6.02 -21.11 -1.25
CA ARG A 257 -6.41 -21.24 -2.66
C ARG A 257 -5.25 -20.91 -3.59
N VAL A 258 -5.30 -21.43 -4.80
CA VAL A 258 -4.39 -21.11 -5.90
C VAL A 258 -5.20 -20.70 -7.13
N GLY A 259 -4.70 -19.70 -7.85
CA GLY A 259 -5.31 -19.23 -9.09
C GLY A 259 -4.45 -19.50 -10.32
N LEU A 260 -5.06 -19.94 -11.41
CA LEU A 260 -4.41 -20.13 -12.72
C LEU A 260 -5.17 -19.41 -13.84
N ARG A 261 -4.44 -19.01 -14.88
CA ARG A 261 -4.96 -18.47 -16.13
C ARG A 261 -4.30 -19.20 -17.28
N ALA A 262 -5.07 -19.50 -18.32
CA ALA A 262 -4.54 -20.13 -19.52
C ALA A 262 -5.33 -19.72 -20.74
N ARG A 263 -4.67 -19.70 -21.91
CA ARG A 263 -5.31 -19.54 -23.21
C ARG A 263 -4.72 -20.54 -24.18
N SER A 264 -5.55 -21.17 -25.00
CA SER A 264 -5.10 -21.98 -26.13
C SER A 264 -4.52 -21.10 -27.24
N GLN A 265 -3.62 -21.64 -28.05
CA GLN A 265 -3.16 -20.96 -29.28
C GLN A 265 -4.27 -20.91 -30.35
N SER A 266 -5.08 -21.97 -30.40
CA SER A 266 -6.24 -22.06 -31.28
C SER A 266 -7.50 -21.57 -30.58
N GLY A 267 -8.24 -20.68 -31.22
CA GLY A 267 -9.57 -20.25 -30.76
C GLY A 267 -10.67 -21.32 -30.90
N LEU A 268 -10.35 -22.48 -31.50
CA LEU A 268 -11.26 -23.62 -31.64
C LEU A 268 -10.98 -24.74 -30.62
N ALA A 269 -9.86 -24.67 -29.90
CA ALA A 269 -9.51 -25.64 -28.87
C ALA A 269 -10.26 -25.36 -27.55
N ALA A 270 -10.60 -26.42 -26.82
CA ALA A 270 -11.26 -26.34 -25.52
C ALA A 270 -10.27 -26.55 -24.37
N LEU A 271 -10.43 -25.80 -23.27
CA LEU A 271 -9.63 -25.92 -22.04
C LEU A 271 -10.44 -26.58 -20.92
N SER A 272 -9.79 -27.47 -20.17
CA SER A 272 -10.33 -28.04 -18.93
C SER A 272 -9.25 -28.13 -17.85
N LEU A 273 -9.68 -28.05 -16.58
CA LEU A 273 -8.80 -28.19 -15.41
C LEU A 273 -9.19 -29.44 -14.62
N SER A 274 -8.19 -30.21 -14.19
CA SER A 274 -8.35 -31.38 -13.32
C SER A 274 -7.20 -31.46 -12.30
N THR A 275 -7.32 -32.35 -11.32
CA THR A 275 -6.25 -32.72 -10.39
C THR A 275 -6.08 -34.23 -10.39
N ILE A 276 -4.91 -34.68 -9.93
CA ILE A 276 -4.73 -36.07 -9.48
C ILE A 276 -5.04 -36.11 -7.99
N SER A 277 -5.83 -37.07 -7.51
CA SER A 277 -6.02 -37.28 -6.07
C SER A 277 -4.75 -37.90 -5.48
N ALA A 278 -4.23 -37.36 -4.38
CA ALA A 278 -3.12 -37.95 -3.64
C ALA A 278 -3.57 -39.07 -2.66
N ALA A 279 -4.82 -39.56 -2.79
CA ALA A 279 -5.41 -40.54 -1.90
C ALA A 279 -5.63 -41.86 -2.65
N GLY A 280 -4.66 -42.77 -2.57
CA GLY A 280 -4.74 -44.15 -3.06
C GLY A 280 -3.90 -44.43 -4.32
N ASP A 281 -3.38 -45.65 -4.43
CA ASP A 281 -2.41 -46.13 -5.43
C ASP A 281 -2.92 -46.16 -6.90
N ALA A 282 -4.03 -45.50 -7.20
CA ALA A 282 -4.56 -45.33 -8.54
C ALA A 282 -4.57 -43.84 -8.91
N GLN A 283 -3.89 -43.48 -10.00
CA GLN A 283 -3.94 -42.14 -10.61
C GLN A 283 -5.34 -41.87 -11.20
N GLU A 284 -6.36 -41.72 -10.37
CA GLU A 284 -7.68 -41.30 -10.81
C GLU A 284 -7.74 -39.78 -10.91
N ARG A 285 -8.22 -39.29 -12.06
CA ARG A 285 -8.47 -37.87 -12.27
C ARG A 285 -9.70 -37.47 -11.49
N ALA A 286 -9.53 -36.54 -10.56
CA ALA A 286 -10.63 -35.98 -9.82
C ALA A 286 -11.09 -34.66 -10.45
N ALA A 287 -12.41 -34.48 -10.54
CA ALA A 287 -13.00 -33.20 -10.88
C ALA A 287 -12.74 -32.21 -9.73
N LEU A 288 -12.30 -31.00 -10.07
CA LEU A 288 -12.05 -29.92 -9.11
C LEU A 288 -13.31 -29.07 -8.94
N GLN A 289 -13.62 -28.70 -7.70
CA GLN A 289 -14.51 -27.58 -7.43
C GLN A 289 -13.75 -26.30 -7.77
N THR A 290 -14.17 -25.62 -8.83
CA THR A 290 -13.48 -24.43 -9.35
C THR A 290 -14.39 -23.21 -9.24
N ARG A 291 -13.78 -22.03 -9.11
CA ARG A 291 -14.46 -20.73 -9.19
C ARG A 291 -13.86 -19.93 -10.34
N GLY A 292 -14.70 -19.51 -11.28
CA GLY A 292 -14.26 -18.81 -12.50
C GLY A 292 -13.80 -19.75 -13.61
N ARG A 293 -13.28 -19.19 -14.72
CA ARG A 293 -12.78 -19.95 -15.87
C ARG A 293 -11.31 -19.65 -16.14
N LEU A 294 -10.59 -20.62 -16.73
CA LEU A 294 -9.17 -20.48 -17.08
C LEU A 294 -8.89 -19.28 -18.01
N GLU A 295 -9.81 -18.99 -18.91
CA GLU A 295 -9.64 -17.99 -19.99
C GLU A 295 -9.98 -16.56 -19.55
N GLU A 296 -10.66 -16.41 -18.41
CA GLU A 296 -11.08 -15.12 -17.88
C GLU A 296 -9.89 -14.35 -17.29
N ALA A 297 -9.98 -13.02 -17.34
CA ALA A 297 -8.95 -12.16 -16.76
C ALA A 297 -8.76 -12.37 -15.25
N ALA A 298 -9.78 -12.82 -14.53
CA ALA A 298 -9.66 -13.16 -13.11
C ALA A 298 -8.90 -14.49 -12.91
N GLY A 299 -9.01 -15.42 -13.87
CA GLY A 299 -8.52 -16.79 -13.78
C GLY A 299 -9.47 -17.72 -13.02
N VAL A 300 -9.10 -19.00 -12.98
CA VAL A 300 -9.77 -20.02 -12.18
C VAL A 300 -9.11 -20.10 -10.81
N SER A 301 -9.90 -20.26 -9.75
CA SER A 301 -9.41 -20.50 -8.40
C SER A 301 -9.77 -21.90 -7.92
N VAL A 302 -8.82 -22.54 -7.24
CA VAL A 302 -8.93 -23.89 -6.67
C VAL A 302 -8.52 -23.83 -5.20
N ASP A 303 -9.28 -24.47 -4.31
CA ASP A 303 -8.98 -24.53 -2.88
C ASP A 303 -7.97 -25.68 -2.60
N PHE A 304 -7.06 -25.48 -1.64
CA PHE A 304 -6.19 -26.55 -1.15
C PHE A 304 -7.00 -27.53 -0.28
N VAL A 305 -7.06 -28.80 -0.67
CA VAL A 305 -7.82 -29.84 0.05
C VAL A 305 -6.92 -30.55 1.06
N GLY A 306 -6.52 -29.84 2.12
CA GLY A 306 -5.81 -30.43 3.28
C GLY A 306 -4.38 -30.92 3.04
N LEU A 307 -3.81 -30.69 1.86
CA LEU A 307 -2.44 -31.04 1.49
C LEU A 307 -1.63 -29.78 1.21
N ASP A 308 -0.33 -29.82 1.49
CA ASP A 308 0.63 -28.74 1.14
C ASP A 308 1.07 -28.80 -0.33
N TRP A 309 0.61 -29.80 -1.06
CA TRP A 309 0.87 -30.03 -2.48
C TRP A 309 -0.43 -30.31 -3.23
N LEU A 310 -0.60 -29.65 -4.38
CA LEU A 310 -1.77 -29.75 -5.24
C LEU A 310 -1.35 -29.78 -6.72
N PRO A 311 -1.35 -30.95 -7.38
CA PRO A 311 -1.01 -31.08 -8.79
C PRO A 311 -2.20 -30.69 -9.68
N LEU A 312 -2.08 -29.60 -10.44
CA LEU A 312 -3.11 -29.12 -11.35
C LEU A 312 -2.77 -29.49 -12.80
N ILE A 313 -3.73 -30.09 -13.51
CA ILE A 313 -3.57 -30.46 -14.93
C ILE A 313 -4.49 -29.60 -15.77
N VAL A 314 -3.90 -28.75 -16.60
CA VAL A 314 -4.60 -28.00 -17.66
C VAL A 314 -4.53 -28.83 -18.93
N THR A 315 -5.69 -29.30 -19.40
CA THR A 315 -5.80 -30.07 -20.65
C THR A 315 -6.36 -29.17 -21.76
N VAL A 316 -5.66 -29.11 -22.89
CA VAL A 316 -6.10 -28.48 -24.13
C VAL A 316 -6.57 -29.57 -25.08
N THR A 317 -7.79 -29.45 -25.60
CA THR A 317 -8.37 -30.39 -26.58
C THR A 317 -8.60 -29.66 -27.90
N ALA A 318 -7.87 -30.03 -28.94
CA ALA A 318 -8.05 -29.53 -30.30
C ALA A 318 -9.38 -30.01 -30.92
N GLU A 319 -9.78 -29.42 -32.05
CA GLU A 319 -11.06 -29.72 -32.72
C GLU A 319 -11.13 -31.19 -33.20
N ASP A 320 -9.98 -31.81 -33.49
CA ASP A 320 -9.84 -33.24 -33.84
C ASP A 320 -9.90 -34.19 -32.63
N GLY A 321 -9.97 -33.67 -31.41
CA GLY A 321 -9.92 -34.43 -30.16
C GLY A 321 -8.51 -34.73 -29.66
N GLY A 322 -7.46 -34.27 -30.36
CA GLY A 322 -6.08 -34.35 -29.91
C GLY A 322 -5.89 -33.53 -28.63
N LYS A 323 -5.19 -34.11 -27.64
CA LYS A 323 -5.01 -33.51 -26.31
C LYS A 323 -3.55 -33.21 -26.01
N ARG A 324 -3.32 -32.09 -25.32
CA ARG A 324 -2.05 -31.77 -24.65
C ARG A 324 -2.35 -31.42 -23.21
N GLU A 325 -1.47 -31.85 -22.31
CA GLU A 325 -1.63 -31.63 -20.87
C GLU A 325 -0.44 -30.87 -20.32
N TYR A 326 -0.75 -29.92 -19.44
CA TYR A 326 0.21 -29.09 -18.74
C TYR A 326 0.00 -29.30 -17.24
N LEU A 327 0.96 -29.97 -16.61
CA LEU A 327 1.02 -30.21 -15.18
C LEU A 327 1.67 -29.01 -14.49
N VAL A 328 0.99 -28.50 -13.47
CA VAL A 328 1.49 -27.49 -12.53
C VAL A 328 1.51 -28.10 -11.15
N GLU A 329 2.71 -28.41 -10.66
CA GLU A 329 2.92 -28.83 -9.28
C GLU A 329 2.88 -27.62 -8.36
N VAL A 330 1.74 -27.42 -7.71
CA VAL A 330 1.59 -26.32 -6.75
C VAL A 330 2.01 -26.80 -5.37
N ALA A 331 3.02 -26.16 -4.79
CA ALA A 331 3.48 -26.43 -3.43
C ALA A 331 3.34 -25.17 -2.57
N ARG A 332 2.95 -25.32 -1.31
CA ARG A 332 3.08 -24.25 -0.32
C ARG A 332 4.55 -24.08 0.06
N ALA A 333 4.92 -22.85 0.38
CA ALA A 333 6.20 -22.55 1.01
C ALA A 333 6.29 -23.23 2.38
N GLU A 334 7.51 -23.53 2.82
CA GLU A 334 7.75 -24.02 4.18
C GLU A 334 7.29 -22.96 5.20
N PRO A 335 6.63 -23.37 6.29
CA PRO A 335 6.18 -22.44 7.32
C PRO A 335 7.36 -21.86 8.10
N ASP A 336 7.24 -20.61 8.53
CA ASP A 336 8.19 -20.04 9.48
C ASP A 336 8.01 -20.65 10.88
N HIS A 337 9.13 -21.09 11.47
CA HIS A 337 9.17 -21.76 12.77
C HIS A 337 9.59 -20.83 13.92
N ASN A 338 9.85 -19.56 13.67
CA ASN A 338 10.45 -18.66 14.66
C ASN A 338 9.40 -18.03 15.57
N ASN A 339 9.27 -18.57 16.79
CA ASN A 339 8.41 -18.05 17.86
C ASN A 339 9.18 -17.29 18.96
N SER A 340 10.38 -16.78 18.68
CA SER A 340 11.13 -15.95 19.64
C SER A 340 10.71 -14.48 19.59
N LEU A 341 10.90 -13.73 20.67
CA LEU A 341 10.72 -12.27 20.72
C LEU A 341 12.03 -11.51 20.39
N THR A 342 11.94 -10.37 19.70
CA THR A 342 12.99 -9.33 19.65
C THR A 342 12.96 -8.42 20.87
N SER A 343 11.77 -8.19 21.44
CA SER A 343 11.59 -7.34 22.60
C SER A 343 10.45 -7.84 23.50
N LEU A 344 10.59 -7.59 24.79
CA LEU A 344 9.55 -7.73 25.80
C LEU A 344 9.74 -6.61 26.81
N ALA A 345 8.68 -5.86 27.11
CA ALA A 345 8.74 -4.77 28.08
C ALA A 345 7.44 -4.64 28.85
N VAL A 346 7.56 -4.09 30.07
CA VAL A 346 6.45 -3.66 30.92
C VAL A 346 6.60 -2.17 31.14
N ALA A 347 5.63 -1.37 30.70
CA ALA A 347 5.71 0.08 30.80
C ALA A 347 5.89 0.52 32.26
N GLY A 348 6.91 1.34 32.52
CA GLY A 348 7.24 1.83 33.86
C GLY A 348 7.99 0.84 34.76
N ALA A 349 8.36 -0.35 34.28
CA ALA A 349 9.16 -1.33 35.04
C ALA A 349 10.22 -2.03 34.18
N GLY A 350 11.45 -2.11 34.70
CA GLY A 350 12.49 -2.94 34.10
C GLY A 350 12.24 -4.43 34.35
N LEU A 351 12.57 -5.26 33.36
CA LEU A 351 12.61 -6.72 33.51
C LEU A 351 13.94 -7.14 34.15
N SER A 352 13.86 -8.08 35.10
CA SER A 352 15.00 -8.71 35.75
C SER A 352 14.93 -10.23 35.54
N PRO A 353 15.92 -10.83 34.86
CA PRO A 353 17.06 -10.19 34.20
C PRO A 353 16.62 -9.33 33.00
N ALA A 354 17.53 -8.53 32.43
CA ALA A 354 17.25 -7.80 31.20
C ALA A 354 16.77 -8.77 30.10
N PHE A 355 15.86 -8.30 29.25
CA PHE A 355 15.25 -9.16 28.24
C PHE A 355 16.31 -9.79 27.32
N SER A 356 16.21 -11.11 27.14
CA SER A 356 16.94 -11.84 26.12
C SER A 356 16.05 -12.93 25.52
N PRO A 357 16.06 -13.17 24.20
CA PRO A 357 15.12 -14.10 23.57
C PRO A 357 15.16 -15.53 24.11
N GLY A 358 16.32 -15.97 24.63
CA GLY A 358 16.52 -17.29 25.21
C GLY A 358 16.12 -17.43 26.68
N ASN A 359 15.88 -16.31 27.39
CA ASN A 359 15.37 -16.37 28.75
C ASN A 359 13.84 -16.29 28.76
N LEU A 360 13.21 -17.24 29.45
CA LEU A 360 11.76 -17.43 29.44
C LEU A 360 11.08 -16.98 30.75
N SER A 361 11.84 -16.49 31.74
CA SER A 361 11.29 -16.07 33.03
C SER A 361 11.86 -14.73 33.48
N TYR A 362 10.99 -13.81 33.87
CA TYR A 362 11.31 -12.44 34.25
C TYR A 362 10.56 -12.01 35.50
N VAL A 363 11.14 -11.06 36.22
CA VAL A 363 10.47 -10.30 37.28
C VAL A 363 10.43 -8.83 36.89
N ALA A 364 9.26 -8.19 36.96
CA ALA A 364 9.11 -6.74 36.77
C ALA A 364 8.66 -6.08 38.08
N ARG A 365 9.37 -5.06 38.54
CA ARG A 365 9.02 -4.33 39.78
C ARG A 365 8.38 -2.99 39.44
N VAL A 366 7.14 -2.79 39.88
CA VAL A 366 6.36 -1.56 39.66
C VAL A 366 6.16 -0.77 40.97
N PRO A 367 5.97 0.56 40.93
CA PRO A 367 5.62 1.36 42.12
C PRO A 367 4.39 0.82 42.86
N PHE A 368 4.32 1.05 44.18
CA PHE A 368 3.24 0.54 45.03
C PHE A 368 1.84 1.00 44.56
N ALA A 369 1.69 2.26 44.12
CA ALA A 369 0.44 2.81 43.63
C ALA A 369 -0.06 2.24 42.27
N THR A 370 0.74 1.43 41.56
CA THR A 370 0.41 0.91 40.22
C THR A 370 -0.86 0.06 40.23
N ARG A 371 -1.87 0.40 39.43
CA ARG A 371 -3.12 -0.38 39.31
C ARG A 371 -3.27 -1.09 37.97
N GLN A 372 -2.50 -0.68 36.97
CA GLN A 372 -2.51 -1.22 35.62
C GLN A 372 -1.10 -1.17 35.06
N ILE A 373 -0.79 -2.10 34.17
CA ILE A 373 0.48 -2.15 33.45
C ILE A 373 0.19 -2.33 31.96
N THR A 374 1.12 -1.87 31.12
CA THR A 374 1.08 -2.16 29.68
C THR A 374 2.24 -3.10 29.35
N VAL A 375 1.93 -4.24 28.74
CA VAL A 375 2.91 -5.23 28.28
C VAL A 375 3.04 -5.12 26.77
N THR A 376 4.25 -4.89 26.29
CA THR A 376 4.57 -4.84 24.85
C THR A 376 5.56 -5.94 24.51
N ALA A 377 5.35 -6.62 23.40
CA ALA A 377 6.24 -7.66 22.92
C ALA A 377 6.33 -7.59 21.40
N SER A 378 7.52 -7.79 20.84
CA SER A 378 7.70 -7.85 19.38
C SER A 378 8.26 -9.21 19.00
N PRO A 379 7.54 -10.05 18.24
CA PRO A 379 8.10 -11.27 17.68
C PRO A 379 9.31 -10.99 16.77
N GLN A 380 10.23 -11.95 16.66
CA GLN A 380 11.34 -11.89 15.69
C GLN A 380 10.87 -12.13 14.27
N SER A 381 9.86 -13.00 14.11
CA SER A 381 9.21 -13.23 12.84
C SER A 381 7.99 -12.32 12.68
N PRO A 382 7.84 -11.62 11.54
CA PRO A 382 6.61 -10.87 11.25
C PRO A 382 5.40 -11.79 11.02
N LEU A 383 5.61 -13.11 10.89
CA LEU A 383 4.55 -14.11 10.71
C LEU A 383 4.12 -14.76 12.03
N ALA A 384 4.83 -14.49 13.12
CA ALA A 384 4.47 -14.96 14.46
C ALA A 384 3.51 -13.99 15.16
N ARG A 385 2.69 -14.50 16.07
CA ARG A 385 1.70 -13.74 16.84
C ARG A 385 2.00 -13.83 18.33
N ALA A 386 1.82 -12.73 19.08
CA ALA A 386 2.04 -12.69 20.52
C ALA A 386 0.72 -12.42 21.25
N ALA A 387 0.35 -13.29 22.19
CA ALA A 387 -0.86 -13.19 23.00
C ALA A 387 -0.53 -13.25 24.50
N LEU A 388 -1.41 -12.68 25.34
CA LEU A 388 -1.32 -12.84 26.79
C LEU A 388 -2.06 -14.07 27.25
N GLU A 389 -1.40 -14.87 28.09
CA GLU A 389 -2.01 -15.90 28.92
C GLU A 389 -1.88 -15.44 30.38
N LEU A 390 -3.00 -15.19 31.05
CA LEU A 390 -3.02 -14.74 32.44
C LEU A 390 -3.09 -15.94 33.39
N VAL A 391 -2.21 -15.98 34.39
CA VAL A 391 -2.27 -16.99 35.44
C VAL A 391 -3.25 -16.53 36.51
N ALA A 392 -4.19 -17.38 36.89
CA ALA A 392 -5.17 -17.06 37.94
C ALA A 392 -4.46 -16.70 39.26
N VAL A 393 -4.82 -15.55 39.85
CA VAL A 393 -4.38 -15.15 41.20
C VAL A 393 -5.53 -15.28 42.21
N PRO A 394 -5.25 -15.43 43.52
CA PRO A 394 -6.27 -15.66 44.55
C PRO A 394 -7.36 -14.58 44.65
N GLN A 395 -7.13 -13.40 44.07
CA GLN A 395 -8.08 -12.26 44.08
C GLN A 395 -8.90 -12.14 42.78
N GLY A 396 -8.91 -13.17 41.92
CA GLY A 396 -9.65 -13.21 40.65
C GLY A 396 -8.72 -13.20 39.42
N THR A 397 -9.26 -13.51 38.23
CA THR A 397 -8.50 -13.45 36.98
C THR A 397 -8.33 -11.98 36.57
N PRO A 398 -7.09 -11.49 36.33
CA PRO A 398 -6.89 -10.13 35.87
C PRO A 398 -7.60 -9.90 34.54
N ALA A 399 -8.13 -8.70 34.31
CA ALA A 399 -8.66 -8.31 33.01
C ALA A 399 -7.50 -7.78 32.14
N ALA A 400 -7.45 -8.22 30.87
CA ALA A 400 -6.53 -7.67 29.87
C ALA A 400 -7.31 -7.14 28.66
N GLN A 401 -6.82 -6.08 28.04
CA GLN A 401 -7.31 -5.54 26.78
C GLN A 401 -6.15 -5.30 25.81
N GLY A 402 -6.36 -5.63 24.54
CA GLY A 402 -5.34 -5.56 23.51
C GLY A 402 -4.40 -6.77 23.50
N GLU A 403 -3.46 -6.75 22.57
CA GLU A 403 -2.45 -7.80 22.38
C GLU A 403 -1.04 -7.22 22.58
N PRO A 404 -0.10 -7.97 23.18
CA PRO A 404 1.28 -7.50 23.39
C PRO A 404 1.99 -7.07 22.11
N GLY A 405 1.68 -7.74 20.98
CA GLY A 405 2.23 -7.42 19.66
C GLY A 405 1.55 -6.26 18.93
N GLY A 406 0.48 -5.71 19.50
CA GLY A 406 -0.26 -4.59 18.92
C GLY A 406 0.44 -3.24 19.13
N PRO A 407 0.04 -2.20 18.37
CA PRO A 407 0.68 -0.87 18.42
C PRO A 407 0.56 -0.17 19.78
N GLN A 408 -0.41 -0.55 20.61
CA GLN A 408 -0.62 -0.02 21.95
C GLN A 408 -0.16 -0.97 23.07
N GLY A 409 0.31 -2.18 22.71
CA GLY A 409 0.52 -3.27 23.65
C GLY A 409 -0.76 -3.77 24.32
N ALA A 410 -0.61 -4.59 25.34
CA ALA A 410 -1.73 -5.11 26.13
C ALA A 410 -1.79 -4.46 27.51
N LEU A 411 -2.92 -3.85 27.83
CA LEU A 411 -3.20 -3.26 29.13
C LEU A 411 -3.74 -4.33 30.08
N VAL A 412 -3.07 -4.55 31.21
CA VAL A 412 -3.42 -5.57 32.20
C VAL A 412 -3.74 -4.90 33.53
N ALA A 413 -4.90 -5.20 34.10
CA ALA A 413 -5.26 -4.78 35.44
C ALA A 413 -4.39 -5.50 36.47
N PHE A 414 -3.69 -4.74 37.31
CA PHE A 414 -2.91 -5.28 38.41
C PHE A 414 -3.68 -5.08 39.73
N PRO A 415 -4.38 -6.12 40.24
CA PRO A 415 -5.18 -6.00 41.47
C PRO A 415 -4.31 -5.65 42.68
N SER A 416 -4.93 -5.30 43.82
CA SER A 416 -4.28 -4.85 45.07
C SER A 416 -3.32 -5.86 45.73
N GLY A 417 -3.05 -7.00 45.09
CA GLY A 417 -2.04 -7.94 45.52
C GLY A 417 -0.61 -7.44 45.26
N GLU A 418 0.34 -8.01 46.01
CA GLU A 418 1.76 -7.68 45.91
C GLU A 418 2.45 -8.31 44.69
N ARG A 419 1.85 -9.36 44.10
CA ARG A 419 2.40 -10.09 42.95
C ARG A 419 1.34 -10.60 41.97
N MET A 420 1.71 -10.69 40.68
CA MET A 420 0.89 -11.26 39.60
C MET A 420 1.78 -11.96 38.58
N GLY A 421 1.41 -13.16 38.14
CA GLY A 421 2.07 -13.87 37.04
C GLY A 421 1.30 -13.72 35.74
N LEU A 422 2.00 -13.45 34.64
CA LEU A 422 1.45 -13.49 33.28
C LEU A 422 2.45 -14.15 32.34
N ALA A 423 1.97 -14.73 31.24
CA ALA A 423 2.81 -15.26 30.18
C ALA A 423 2.50 -14.55 28.87
N VAL A 424 3.53 -14.22 28.11
CA VAL A 424 3.41 -13.84 26.70
C VAL A 424 3.68 -15.09 25.85
N ALA A 425 2.63 -15.62 25.25
CA ALA A 425 2.68 -16.76 24.35
C ALA A 425 2.92 -16.27 22.92
N VAL A 426 4.00 -16.71 22.30
CA VAL A 426 4.36 -16.38 20.91
C VAL A 426 4.17 -17.62 20.07
N THR A 427 3.31 -17.55 19.07
CA THR A 427 2.97 -18.67 18.17
C THR A 427 3.55 -18.38 16.79
N ALA A 428 4.43 -19.25 16.30
CA ALA A 428 4.99 -19.19 14.94
C ALA A 428 3.95 -19.59 13.88
N GLN A 429 4.30 -19.42 12.60
CA GLN A 429 3.38 -19.70 11.49
C GLN A 429 2.95 -21.17 11.41
N ASP A 430 3.79 -22.08 11.89
CA ASP A 430 3.53 -23.52 12.00
C ASP A 430 2.69 -23.94 13.22
N GLY A 431 2.32 -23.01 14.10
CA GLY A 431 1.57 -23.28 15.33
C GLY A 431 2.44 -23.60 16.56
N ARG A 432 3.76 -23.72 16.44
CA ARG A 432 4.64 -23.91 17.61
C ARG A 432 4.61 -22.68 18.50
N THR A 433 4.42 -22.87 19.80
CA THR A 433 4.28 -21.78 20.77
C THR A 433 5.40 -21.78 21.81
N LEU A 434 6.02 -20.60 22.03
CA LEU A 434 7.00 -20.33 23.10
C LEU A 434 6.41 -19.34 24.11
N ARG A 435 6.65 -19.54 25.41
CA ARG A 435 6.06 -18.72 26.48
C ARG A 435 7.13 -17.98 27.27
N TYR A 436 6.95 -16.66 27.41
CA TYR A 436 7.75 -15.79 28.27
C TYR A 436 6.96 -15.45 29.53
N LEU A 437 7.34 -16.03 30.66
CA LEU A 437 6.73 -15.82 31.96
C LEU A 437 7.25 -14.51 32.59
N ILE A 438 6.34 -13.69 33.10
CA ILE A 438 6.63 -12.45 33.81
C ILE A 438 5.91 -12.46 35.15
N GLU A 439 6.70 -12.35 36.22
CA GLU A 439 6.20 -12.08 37.57
C GLU A 439 6.26 -10.58 37.85
N ILE A 440 5.11 -9.94 37.91
CA ILE A 440 4.96 -8.55 38.32
C ILE A 440 4.96 -8.48 39.83
N ARG A 441 5.78 -7.61 40.43
CA ARG A 441 5.84 -7.36 41.88
C ARG A 441 5.71 -5.87 42.19
N ARG A 442 4.88 -5.51 43.17
CA ARG A 442 4.87 -4.14 43.71
C ARG A 442 6.13 -3.89 44.54
N GLN A 443 6.62 -2.66 44.50
CA GLN A 443 7.53 -2.16 45.52
C GLN A 443 6.78 -2.02 46.86
N PRO A 444 7.48 -2.17 48.00
CA PRO A 444 6.89 -1.88 49.30
C PRO A 444 6.53 -0.39 49.39
N PRO A 445 5.45 -0.02 50.11
CA PRO A 445 5.04 1.37 50.26
C PRO A 445 6.07 2.19 51.07
N GLU A 446 6.25 3.47 50.71
CA GLU A 446 7.10 4.41 51.46
C GLU A 446 6.48 4.77 52.81
N ARG A 447 7.31 4.80 53.88
CA ARG A 447 6.86 5.02 55.26
C ARG A 447 7.29 6.38 55.86
N ASN A 448 8.01 7.20 55.11
CA ASN A 448 8.58 8.44 55.62
C ASN A 448 7.55 9.58 55.64
N ALA A 449 7.00 9.85 56.83
CA ALA A 449 6.05 10.93 57.06
C ALA A 449 6.70 12.22 57.60
N ASP A 450 8.02 12.39 57.55
CA ASP A 450 8.65 13.62 58.07
C ASP A 450 8.55 14.79 57.08
N LEU A 451 8.58 16.03 57.60
CA LEU A 451 8.88 17.23 56.80
C LEU A 451 10.40 17.37 56.62
N SER A 452 10.85 17.71 55.41
CA SER A 452 12.24 18.09 55.12
C SER A 452 12.48 19.60 55.27
N SER A 453 11.43 20.42 55.20
CA SER A 453 11.51 21.86 55.51
C SER A 453 10.19 22.39 56.07
N LEU A 454 10.29 23.41 56.94
CA LEU A 454 9.18 24.25 57.39
C LEU A 454 9.75 25.64 57.69
N VAL A 455 9.51 26.60 56.80
CA VAL A 455 10.14 27.92 56.84
C VAL A 455 9.06 29.00 56.86
N PRO A 456 8.95 29.80 57.93
CA PRO A 456 8.05 30.95 57.95
C PRO A 456 8.62 32.11 57.10
N SER A 457 7.73 32.87 56.47
CA SER A 457 8.07 34.07 55.68
C SER A 457 8.45 35.28 56.53
N ALA A 458 8.05 35.30 57.80
CA ALA A 458 8.38 36.34 58.78
C ALA A 458 8.56 35.71 60.17
N GLY A 459 9.46 36.27 60.97
CA GLY A 459 9.87 35.69 62.25
C GLY A 459 10.78 34.46 62.08
N ALA A 460 11.05 33.76 63.18
CA ALA A 460 11.81 32.52 63.19
C ALA A 460 11.12 31.47 64.06
N LEU A 461 11.17 30.21 63.64
CA LEU A 461 10.72 29.10 64.47
C LEU A 461 11.67 28.94 65.66
N VAL A 462 11.09 28.75 66.84
CA VAL A 462 11.81 28.43 68.07
C VAL A 462 11.28 27.10 68.60
N PRO A 463 12.11 26.04 68.64
CA PRO A 463 13.49 25.97 68.14
C PRO A 463 13.59 26.06 66.60
N ALA A 464 14.80 26.23 66.05
CA ALA A 464 15.01 26.16 64.59
C ALA A 464 14.51 24.81 64.04
N PHE A 465 14.00 24.81 62.81
CA PHE A 465 13.34 23.63 62.26
C PHE A 465 14.27 22.40 62.21
N ASN A 466 13.77 21.29 62.73
CA ASN A 466 14.37 19.97 62.64
C ASN A 466 13.26 18.92 62.50
N ALA A 467 13.32 18.07 61.49
CA ALA A 467 12.29 17.06 61.21
C ALA A 467 11.88 16.18 62.42
N ARG A 468 12.78 16.01 63.40
CA ARG A 468 12.52 15.22 64.63
C ARG A 468 11.73 15.97 65.70
N ILE A 469 11.68 17.31 65.63
CA ILE A 469 10.94 18.17 66.55
C ILE A 469 9.56 18.44 65.94
N VAL A 470 8.51 18.17 66.71
CA VAL A 470 7.11 18.28 66.27
C VAL A 470 6.36 19.46 66.88
N SER A 471 6.99 20.25 67.73
CA SER A 471 6.38 21.42 68.36
C SER A 471 7.31 22.63 68.25
N TYR A 472 6.76 23.73 67.75
CA TYR A 472 7.47 24.98 67.51
C TYR A 472 6.64 26.16 67.98
N THR A 473 7.32 27.27 68.23
CA THR A 473 6.70 28.57 68.42
C THR A 473 7.20 29.55 67.37
N LEU A 474 6.35 30.48 66.94
CA LEU A 474 6.67 31.54 66.00
C LEU A 474 6.13 32.87 66.53
N ARG A 475 6.98 33.89 66.63
CA ARG A 475 6.54 35.25 66.93
C ARG A 475 6.54 36.08 65.65
N LEU A 476 5.40 36.64 65.30
CA LEU A 476 5.22 37.50 64.14
C LEU A 476 5.23 38.97 64.56
N PRO A 477 5.95 39.85 63.82
CA PRO A 477 5.86 41.29 64.03
C PRO A 477 4.43 41.79 63.90
N ALA A 478 4.11 42.88 64.59
CA ALA A 478 2.76 43.45 64.62
C ALA A 478 2.22 43.83 63.22
N ALA A 479 3.08 44.06 62.22
CA ALA A 479 2.69 44.38 60.84
C ALA A 479 2.30 43.17 59.96
N VAL A 480 2.54 41.93 60.42
CA VAL A 480 2.30 40.72 59.62
C VAL A 480 0.95 40.10 59.98
N GLU A 481 -0.03 40.22 59.08
CA GLU A 481 -1.42 39.77 59.31
C GLU A 481 -1.66 38.29 58.99
N THR A 482 -0.82 37.68 58.17
CA THR A 482 -0.94 36.28 57.75
C THR A 482 0.40 35.58 57.94
N ALA A 483 0.37 34.48 58.69
CA ALA A 483 1.51 33.58 58.79
C ALA A 483 1.59 32.75 57.51
N VAL A 484 2.65 32.95 56.71
CA VAL A 484 2.90 32.16 55.51
C VAL A 484 4.12 31.27 55.74
N PHE A 485 3.97 29.97 55.46
CA PHE A 485 5.03 28.96 55.57
C PHE A 485 5.29 28.30 54.22
N ASN A 486 6.55 28.06 53.90
CA ASN A 486 6.95 27.14 52.84
C ASN A 486 7.41 25.83 53.47
N LEU A 487 6.86 24.70 53.04
CA LEU A 487 7.17 23.37 53.56
C LEU A 487 7.52 22.38 52.44
N ALA A 488 8.24 21.33 52.80
CA ALA A 488 8.50 20.20 51.91
C ALA A 488 8.48 18.91 52.73
N THR A 489 7.96 17.83 52.15
CA THR A 489 8.01 16.49 52.75
C THR A 489 9.38 15.84 52.51
N ALA A 490 9.80 14.97 53.43
CA ALA A 490 10.99 14.14 53.27
C ALA A 490 10.66 12.87 52.46
N GLY A 491 9.46 12.31 52.64
CA GLY A 491 8.92 11.26 51.78
C GLY A 491 8.42 11.83 50.45
N LYS A 492 8.78 11.18 49.33
CA LYS A 492 8.39 11.63 47.98
C LYS A 492 6.91 11.37 47.68
N ALA A 493 6.33 10.35 48.30
CA ALA A 493 4.91 9.99 48.17
C ALA A 493 4.06 10.50 49.36
N ALA A 494 4.67 11.22 50.31
CA ALA A 494 3.97 11.75 51.47
C ALA A 494 3.07 12.95 51.10
N THR A 495 1.91 13.04 51.76
CA THR A 495 0.91 14.11 51.56
C THR A 495 0.77 14.94 52.83
N VAL A 496 0.35 16.20 52.70
CA VAL A 496 0.16 17.13 53.83
C VAL A 496 -1.31 17.52 53.94
N ARG A 497 -1.84 17.50 55.17
CA ARG A 497 -3.19 17.92 55.53
C ARG A 497 -3.10 18.96 56.64
N VAL A 498 -3.95 19.97 56.55
CA VAL A 498 -4.07 21.06 57.53
C VAL A 498 -5.55 21.28 57.84
N GLU A 499 -5.84 21.80 59.02
CA GLU A 499 -7.20 22.15 59.44
C GLU A 499 -7.49 23.64 59.20
N ALA A 500 -8.75 23.97 58.89
CA ALA A 500 -9.18 25.36 58.78
C ALA A 500 -8.97 26.08 60.14
N PRO A 501 -8.56 27.37 60.15
CA PRO A 501 -8.55 28.30 59.02
C PRO A 501 -7.27 28.32 58.18
N ALA A 502 -6.33 27.39 58.38
CA ALA A 502 -5.14 27.30 57.54
C ALA A 502 -5.48 26.76 56.14
N VAL A 503 -4.83 27.29 55.12
CA VAL A 503 -5.00 26.88 53.72
C VAL A 503 -3.66 26.45 53.15
N LEU A 504 -3.61 25.25 52.55
CA LEU A 504 -2.46 24.73 51.83
C LEU A 504 -2.68 24.88 50.32
N SER A 505 -1.74 25.53 49.63
CA SER A 505 -1.70 25.63 48.17
C SER A 505 -0.31 25.23 47.69
N GLY A 506 -0.21 24.04 47.09
CA GLY A 506 1.08 23.41 46.77
C GLY A 506 1.92 23.19 48.02
N THR A 507 3.08 23.84 48.10
CA THR A 507 4.01 23.81 49.24
C THR A 507 3.87 24.99 50.19
N THR A 508 2.95 25.93 49.89
CA THR A 508 2.76 27.15 50.68
C THR A 508 1.51 27.03 51.54
N LEU A 509 1.67 27.26 52.84
CA LEU A 509 0.62 27.26 53.84
C LEU A 509 0.40 28.68 54.34
N SER A 510 -0.86 29.13 54.39
CA SER A 510 -1.24 30.45 54.89
C SER A 510 -2.25 30.34 56.03
N LEU A 511 -2.04 31.12 57.10
CA LEU A 511 -2.93 31.20 58.26
C LEU A 511 -3.08 32.67 58.69
N PRO A 512 -4.28 33.27 58.59
CA PRO A 512 -4.54 34.61 59.13
C PRO A 512 -4.41 34.66 60.65
N VAL A 513 -3.74 35.68 61.19
CA VAL A 513 -3.53 35.88 62.64
C VAL A 513 -3.88 37.32 63.03
N ALA A 514 -4.91 37.51 63.85
CA ALA A 514 -5.29 38.83 64.34
C ALA A 514 -4.27 39.40 65.33
N SER A 515 -4.20 40.74 65.43
CA SER A 515 -3.24 41.44 66.31
C SER A 515 -3.38 40.98 67.77
N GLY A 516 -2.25 40.69 68.43
CA GLY A 516 -2.22 40.24 69.82
C GLY A 516 -2.72 38.81 70.07
N GLN A 517 -3.11 38.06 69.03
CA GLN A 517 -3.59 36.69 69.17
C GLN A 517 -2.46 35.66 69.14
N THR A 518 -2.74 34.50 69.75
CA THR A 518 -1.95 33.28 69.60
C THR A 518 -2.83 32.18 69.02
N LEU A 519 -2.40 31.55 67.92
CA LEU A 519 -3.11 30.44 67.25
C LEU A 519 -2.19 29.22 67.13
N GLU A 520 -2.77 28.02 67.15
CA GLU A 520 -2.03 26.79 66.80
C GLU A 520 -2.26 26.39 65.35
N LEU A 521 -1.19 26.00 64.68
CA LEU A 521 -1.21 25.40 63.36
C LEU A 521 -0.84 23.91 63.44
N ASN A 522 -1.75 23.06 63.00
CA ASN A 522 -1.57 21.60 62.90
C ASN A 522 -1.27 21.19 61.46
N ILE A 523 -0.13 20.54 61.24
CA ILE A 523 0.32 20.05 59.94
C ILE A 523 0.49 18.53 60.02
N LEU A 524 -0.46 17.78 59.44
CA LEU A 524 -0.44 16.33 59.39
C LEU A 524 0.19 15.84 58.08
N VAL A 525 1.32 15.16 58.17
CA VAL A 525 1.98 14.49 57.04
C VAL A 525 1.61 13.02 57.07
N VAL A 526 1.23 12.45 55.92
CA VAL A 526 0.83 11.05 55.75
C VAL A 526 1.67 10.40 54.65
N ALA A 527 2.46 9.37 54.99
CA ALA A 527 3.26 8.58 54.04
C ALA A 527 2.39 7.61 53.22
N GLU A 528 2.98 6.97 52.19
CA GLU A 528 2.27 6.08 51.25
C GLU A 528 1.66 4.83 51.93
N ASP A 529 2.30 4.33 53.00
CA ASP A 529 1.80 3.21 53.81
C ASP A 529 0.74 3.61 54.86
N GLY A 530 0.43 4.91 54.97
CA GLY A 530 -0.49 5.45 55.96
C GLY A 530 0.18 5.88 57.27
N THR A 531 1.50 5.74 57.43
CA THR A 531 2.24 6.29 58.57
C THR A 531 2.04 7.81 58.65
N GLN A 532 1.83 8.35 59.85
CA GLN A 532 1.50 9.77 60.02
C GLN A 532 2.47 10.49 60.97
N ARG A 533 2.67 11.79 60.73
CA ARG A 533 3.44 12.70 61.58
C ARG A 533 2.71 14.03 61.71
N LEU A 534 2.52 14.50 62.94
CA LEU A 534 1.84 15.78 63.21
C LEU A 534 2.85 16.81 63.72
N TYR A 535 3.01 17.92 63.00
CA TYR A 535 3.79 19.09 63.43
C TYR A 535 2.85 20.19 63.94
N ARG A 536 3.19 20.82 65.06
CA ARG A 536 2.44 21.89 65.70
C ARG A 536 3.27 23.17 65.75
N VAL A 537 2.67 24.29 65.36
CA VAL A 537 3.31 25.61 65.46
C VAL A 537 2.39 26.55 66.21
N GLY A 538 2.79 26.98 67.42
CA GLY A 538 2.14 28.04 68.17
C GLY A 538 2.59 29.41 67.66
N ILE A 539 1.69 30.15 67.05
CA ILE A 539 1.98 31.40 66.35
C ILE A 539 1.39 32.56 67.15
N THR A 540 2.24 33.45 67.66
CA THR A 540 1.85 34.67 68.38
C THR A 540 2.15 35.89 67.54
N ARG A 541 1.16 36.74 67.26
CA ARG A 541 1.36 38.04 66.61
C ARG A 541 1.44 39.15 67.66
N GLU A 542 2.48 39.97 67.58
CA GLU A 542 2.65 41.12 68.50
C GLU A 542 1.53 42.15 68.37
N ALA A 543 1.20 42.82 69.48
CA ALA A 543 0.19 43.87 69.50
C ALA A 543 0.75 45.17 68.90
N GLN A 544 -0.01 45.82 68.01
CA GLN A 544 0.28 47.18 67.54
C GLN A 544 0.21 48.16 68.73
N THR A 545 1.33 48.74 69.17
CA THR A 545 1.35 49.87 70.12
C THR A 545 1.61 51.17 69.37
N GLY A 546 0.69 52.14 69.47
CA GLY A 546 0.76 53.39 68.74
C GLY A 546 1.62 54.44 69.45
N THR A 547 2.94 54.42 69.25
CA THR A 547 3.88 55.59 69.30
C THR A 547 5.32 55.12 69.04
N PRO A 548 6.13 55.78 68.19
CA PRO A 548 7.49 55.33 67.87
C PRO A 548 8.55 55.77 68.92
N PRO A 549 9.57 54.94 69.27
CA PRO A 549 10.67 55.32 70.17
C PRO A 549 11.81 56.10 69.46
N PRO A 550 12.74 56.75 70.22
CA PRO A 550 13.66 57.78 69.72
C PRO A 550 14.82 57.25 68.85
N ALA A 551 15.32 58.13 67.97
CA ALA A 551 16.31 57.85 66.94
C ALA A 551 17.70 57.48 67.49
N GLN A 552 18.22 56.34 67.00
CA GLN A 552 19.60 55.87 67.13
C GLN A 552 20.43 56.38 65.92
N PRO A 553 21.79 56.41 65.97
CA PRO A 553 22.61 57.13 65.00
C PRO A 553 22.52 56.49 63.60
N GLY A 554 22.21 57.34 62.61
CA GLY A 554 21.91 56.93 61.23
C GLY A 554 23.07 56.31 60.47
N ASN A 555 23.41 55.06 60.78
CA ASN A 555 24.37 54.28 60.01
C ASN A 555 23.70 53.76 58.73
N THR A 556 24.11 54.34 57.60
CA THR A 556 23.60 54.01 56.27
C THR A 556 24.50 53.03 55.50
N ARG A 557 25.42 52.32 56.17
CA ARG A 557 26.35 51.39 55.50
C ARG A 557 25.79 49.97 55.38
N LEU A 558 26.19 49.27 54.31
CA LEU A 558 25.98 47.83 54.16
C LEU A 558 27.06 47.05 54.92
N ALA A 559 26.66 46.06 55.73
CA ALA A 559 27.56 45.05 56.28
C ALA A 559 27.87 43.93 55.29
N LEU A 560 27.00 43.74 54.29
CA LEU A 560 27.12 42.68 53.29
C LEU A 560 26.53 43.15 51.95
N LEU A 561 27.19 42.79 50.85
CA LEU A 561 26.67 42.85 49.49
C LEU A 561 27.24 41.67 48.69
N GLU A 562 26.38 40.73 48.32
CA GLU A 562 26.76 39.51 47.58
C GLU A 562 25.82 39.24 46.42
N LEU A 563 26.39 38.69 45.34
CA LEU A 563 25.68 38.20 44.17
C LEU A 563 26.01 36.72 43.97
N ALA A 564 24.99 35.91 43.76
CA ALA A 564 25.14 34.49 43.45
C ALA A 564 24.18 34.05 42.35
N GLY A 565 24.48 32.91 41.71
CA GLY A 565 23.52 32.26 40.82
C GLY A 565 22.26 31.86 41.59
N ALA A 566 21.09 31.90 40.94
CA ALA A 566 19.81 31.64 41.60
C ALA A 566 19.57 30.18 42.05
N GLN A 567 20.52 29.26 41.78
CA GLN A 567 20.45 27.86 42.22
C GLN A 567 21.18 27.63 43.56
N PRO A 568 20.68 26.72 44.42
CA PRO A 568 21.34 26.39 45.69
C PRO A 568 22.76 25.88 45.47
N GLY A 569 23.76 26.48 46.15
CA GLY A 569 25.16 26.11 46.03
C GLY A 569 25.92 26.74 44.86
N ALA A 570 25.31 27.68 44.13
CA ALA A 570 26.01 28.41 43.08
C ALA A 570 27.16 29.26 43.63
N ALA A 571 28.29 29.27 42.93
CA ALA A 571 29.45 30.09 43.29
C ALA A 571 29.10 31.59 43.26
N ALA A 572 29.70 32.35 44.18
CA ALA A 572 29.54 33.80 44.25
C ALA A 572 30.08 34.47 42.97
N VAL A 573 29.34 35.45 42.46
CA VAL A 573 29.78 36.33 41.38
C VAL A 573 30.66 37.42 42.01
N PRO A 574 31.95 37.53 41.65
CA PRO A 574 32.85 38.48 42.28
C PRO A 574 32.48 39.92 41.95
N LEU A 575 32.51 40.78 42.97
CA LEU A 575 32.38 42.23 42.83
C LEU A 575 33.76 42.86 42.57
N THR A 576 33.78 43.88 41.71
CA THR A 576 34.96 44.69 41.42
C THR A 576 34.67 46.16 41.72
N PRO A 577 35.33 46.80 42.70
CA PRO A 577 36.30 46.22 43.63
C PRO A 577 35.65 45.21 44.60
N VAL A 578 36.46 44.41 45.31
CA VAL A 578 35.96 43.52 46.38
C VAL A 578 35.19 44.36 47.41
N PHE A 579 34.10 43.80 47.95
CA PHE A 579 33.17 44.54 48.80
C PHE A 579 33.86 45.27 49.96
N ASN A 580 33.59 46.58 50.07
CA ASN A 580 34.02 47.43 51.18
C ASN A 580 32.88 48.40 51.53
N PRO A 581 32.38 48.44 52.77
CA PRO A 581 31.24 49.28 53.16
C PRO A 581 31.40 50.78 52.84
N ALA A 582 32.64 51.28 52.70
CA ALA A 582 32.94 52.66 52.31
C ALA A 582 32.85 52.94 50.79
N VAL A 583 32.72 51.91 49.95
CA VAL A 583 32.62 52.02 48.49
C VAL A 583 31.15 51.91 48.06
N SER A 584 30.68 52.90 47.31
CA SER A 584 29.28 53.01 46.87
C SER A 584 29.02 52.54 45.43
N ALA A 585 30.04 52.08 44.70
CA ALA A 585 29.92 51.63 43.31
C ALA A 585 30.73 50.37 43.05
N TYR A 586 30.09 49.37 42.42
CA TYR A 586 30.66 48.07 42.11
C TYR A 586 30.32 47.65 40.68
N GLU A 587 31.17 46.83 40.08
CA GLU A 587 30.92 46.15 38.82
C GLU A 587 30.98 44.62 38.99
N ALA A 588 30.15 43.88 38.26
CA ALA A 588 30.18 42.42 38.23
C ALA A 588 29.93 41.86 36.83
N LYS A 589 30.76 40.91 36.40
CA LYS A 589 30.60 40.20 35.11
C LYS A 589 29.78 38.94 35.31
N ILE A 590 28.71 38.79 34.54
CA ILE A 590 27.74 37.69 34.70
C ILE A 590 27.77 36.74 33.49
N PRO A 591 27.67 35.41 33.70
CA PRO A 591 27.70 34.43 32.61
C PRO A 591 26.56 34.63 31.60
N ALA A 592 26.83 34.33 30.33
CA ALA A 592 25.95 34.69 29.21
C ALA A 592 24.53 34.05 29.27
N GLY A 593 24.37 32.93 29.98
CA GLY A 593 23.09 32.21 30.14
C GLY A 593 22.30 32.52 31.43
N ALA A 594 22.76 33.43 32.30
CA ALA A 594 22.05 33.74 33.54
C ALA A 594 20.74 34.49 33.26
N ALA A 595 19.60 33.88 33.62
CA ALA A 595 18.28 34.49 33.54
C ALA A 595 17.90 35.24 34.84
N THR A 596 18.39 34.74 35.98
CA THR A 596 18.16 35.31 37.30
C THR A 596 19.43 35.26 38.16
N LEU A 597 19.59 36.24 39.05
CA LEU A 597 20.64 36.27 40.08
C LEU A 597 20.00 36.48 41.45
N LEU A 598 20.57 35.87 42.49
CA LEU A 598 20.20 36.18 43.86
C LEU A 598 21.12 37.32 44.36
N LEU A 599 20.51 38.45 44.74
CA LEU A 599 21.21 39.54 45.42
C LEU A 599 20.86 39.51 46.89
N THR A 600 21.89 39.41 47.72
CA THR A 600 21.79 39.49 49.18
C THR A 600 22.52 40.72 49.66
N ALA A 601 21.85 41.56 50.45
CA ALA A 601 22.48 42.71 51.09
C ALA A 601 21.93 42.89 52.51
N ARG A 602 22.79 43.34 53.41
CA ARG A 602 22.45 43.54 54.83
C ARG A 602 23.04 44.86 55.30
N ALA A 603 22.25 45.67 56.01
CA ALA A 603 22.75 46.89 56.64
C ALA A 603 23.61 46.56 57.88
N GLU A 604 24.58 47.44 58.20
CA GLU A 604 25.32 47.37 59.47
C GLU A 604 24.42 47.65 60.67
N SER A 605 23.47 48.59 60.55
CA SER A 605 22.43 48.82 61.54
C SER A 605 21.33 47.76 61.44
N PRO A 606 20.95 47.07 62.54
CA PRO A 606 19.88 46.08 62.54
C PRO A 606 18.48 46.68 62.34
N THR A 607 18.34 48.01 62.46
CA THR A 607 17.08 48.75 62.27
C THR A 607 17.00 49.50 60.94
N ALA A 608 18.09 49.56 60.16
CA ALA A 608 18.09 50.19 58.85
C ALA A 608 17.41 49.32 57.79
N VAL A 609 16.68 49.94 56.87
CA VAL A 609 15.99 49.26 55.78
C VAL A 609 16.84 49.33 54.52
N VAL A 610 17.20 48.17 53.97
CA VAL A 610 17.80 48.07 52.65
C VAL A 610 16.67 47.92 51.63
N THR A 611 16.65 48.79 50.62
CA THR A 611 15.75 48.67 49.48
C THR A 611 16.56 48.42 48.21
N LEU A 612 15.98 47.66 47.29
CA LEU A 612 16.46 47.49 45.92
C LEU A 612 15.40 48.06 44.98
N ASP A 613 15.79 49.06 44.18
CA ASP A 613 14.89 49.79 43.27
C ASP A 613 13.63 50.33 44.00
N GLY A 614 13.82 50.81 45.23
CA GLY A 614 12.76 51.37 46.07
C GLY A 614 11.88 50.35 46.81
N GLN A 615 12.10 49.04 46.63
CA GLN A 615 11.37 47.97 47.34
C GLN A 615 12.23 47.33 48.45
N PRO A 616 11.69 47.05 49.66
CA PRO A 616 12.45 46.39 50.73
C PRO A 616 13.08 45.06 50.29
N LEU A 617 14.36 44.87 50.63
CA LEU A 617 15.10 43.64 50.32
C LEU A 617 15.03 42.67 51.51
N PRO A 618 14.48 41.45 51.36
CA PRO A 618 14.42 40.47 52.45
C PRO A 618 15.81 39.90 52.78
N ALA A 619 15.98 39.41 54.02
CA ALA A 619 17.28 38.91 54.52
C ALA A 619 17.83 37.70 53.73
N ALA A 620 16.96 36.90 53.10
CA ALA A 620 17.35 35.79 52.22
C ALA A 620 17.84 36.26 50.84
N GLY A 621 17.84 37.56 50.58
CA GLY A 621 18.09 38.14 49.27
C GLY A 621 16.87 38.07 48.35
N ARG A 622 16.97 38.73 47.19
CA ARG A 622 15.92 38.74 46.17
C ARG A 622 16.47 38.23 44.86
N GLN A 623 15.69 37.39 44.17
CA GLN A 623 16.00 37.03 42.79
C GLN A 623 15.70 38.22 41.88
N ILE A 624 16.69 38.61 41.10
CA ILE A 624 16.63 39.69 40.14
C ILE A 624 16.65 39.06 38.75
N ALA A 625 15.61 39.35 37.97
CA ALA A 625 15.59 38.99 36.56
C ALA A 625 16.63 39.82 35.82
N ILE A 626 17.48 39.15 35.05
CA ILE A 626 18.49 39.82 34.22
C ILE A 626 17.90 40.02 32.83
N GLY A 627 17.58 41.27 32.50
CA GLY A 627 17.05 41.64 31.19
C GLY A 627 18.01 41.31 30.03
N ALA A 628 17.48 41.25 28.82
CA ALA A 628 18.24 41.12 27.59
C ALA A 628 18.90 42.47 27.23
N GLY A 629 20.09 42.73 27.76
CA GLY A 629 20.85 43.95 27.51
C GLY A 629 22.31 43.82 27.97
N ALA A 630 23.21 44.62 27.38
CA ALA A 630 24.66 44.54 27.61
C ALA A 630 25.11 45.00 29.02
N GLY A 631 24.27 45.76 29.73
CA GLY A 631 24.50 46.06 31.14
C GLY A 631 23.25 46.54 31.87
N PHE A 632 23.16 46.24 33.16
CA PHE A 632 22.05 46.62 34.05
C PHE A 632 22.62 47.19 35.35
N ASN A 633 22.07 48.31 35.82
CA ASN A 633 22.49 48.92 37.08
C ASN A 633 21.47 48.60 38.16
N LEU A 634 21.94 48.06 39.27
CA LEU A 634 21.16 47.86 40.49
C LEU A 634 21.44 49.01 41.45
N ALA A 635 20.38 49.67 41.93
CA ALA A 635 20.49 50.70 42.93
C ALA A 635 19.93 50.18 44.27
N LEU A 636 20.82 49.99 45.24
CA LEU A 636 20.45 49.72 46.61
C LEU A 636 20.45 51.03 47.39
N GLU A 637 19.43 51.23 48.23
CA GLU A 637 19.37 52.35 49.16
C GLU A 637 19.24 51.82 50.58
N VAL A 638 20.18 52.20 51.46
CA VAL A 638 20.15 51.89 52.89
C VAL A 638 19.62 53.11 53.60
N LYS A 639 18.39 53.04 54.07
CA LYS A 639 17.75 54.11 54.84
C LYS A 639 17.82 53.77 56.33
N ALA A 640 18.56 54.57 57.07
CA ALA A 640 18.70 54.43 58.51
C ALA A 640 17.45 54.94 59.24
N GLU A 641 17.32 54.57 60.52
CA GLU A 641 16.18 54.91 61.39
C GLU A 641 15.88 56.41 61.52
N ASN A 642 16.90 57.27 61.33
CA ASN A 642 16.76 58.73 61.38
C ASN A 642 16.40 59.36 60.01
N GLY A 643 16.18 58.55 58.97
CA GLY A 643 15.86 58.99 57.62
C GLY A 643 17.06 59.31 56.72
N ALA A 644 18.29 59.27 57.23
CA ALA A 644 19.49 59.35 56.40
C ALA A 644 19.53 58.15 55.44
N ALA A 645 19.97 58.38 54.20
CA ALA A 645 20.05 57.34 53.19
C ALA A 645 21.40 57.37 52.46
N ALA A 646 21.98 56.21 52.21
CA ALA A 646 23.12 56.06 51.30
C ALA A 646 22.77 55.09 50.17
N ARG A 647 23.32 55.38 48.99
CA ARG A 647 23.07 54.61 47.76
C ARG A 647 24.31 53.82 47.36
N TYR A 648 24.11 52.54 47.09
CA TYR A 648 25.10 51.63 46.52
C TYR A 648 24.65 51.24 45.11
N THR A 649 25.56 51.30 44.13
CA THR A 649 25.26 50.96 42.73
C THR A 649 26.07 49.74 42.32
N VAL A 650 25.41 48.74 41.72
CA VAL A 650 26.09 47.59 41.14
C VAL A 650 25.80 47.51 39.65
N ARG A 651 26.84 47.70 38.83
CA ARG A 651 26.77 47.57 37.37
C ARG A 651 27.07 46.14 36.96
N LEU A 652 26.07 45.48 36.39
CA LEU A 652 26.20 44.14 35.83
C LEU A 652 26.51 44.24 34.35
N THR A 653 27.50 43.48 33.86
CA THR A 653 27.79 43.35 32.42
C THR A 653 27.76 41.88 31.99
N ARG A 654 26.99 41.55 30.95
CA ARG A 654 26.90 40.19 30.41
C ARG A 654 28.15 39.84 29.60
N GLU A 655 28.65 38.63 29.76
CA GLU A 655 29.60 38.02 28.84
C GLU A 655 28.90 37.70 27.50
N ALA A 656 29.54 37.99 26.36
CA ALA A 656 28.90 37.92 25.05
C ALA A 656 28.62 36.46 24.62
N ALA A 657 27.34 36.10 24.49
CA ALA A 657 26.90 34.89 23.78
C ALA A 657 26.35 35.24 22.40
N ALA A 658 26.76 34.46 21.40
CA ALA A 658 26.24 34.50 20.04
C ALA A 658 24.74 34.16 20.01
N ALA A 659 23.98 34.91 19.22
CA ALA A 659 22.53 34.84 19.13
C ALA A 659 22.01 33.53 18.49
N PRO A 660 20.81 33.05 18.89
CA PRO A 660 20.24 31.79 18.43
C PRO A 660 19.49 31.95 17.09
N PRO A 661 19.47 30.94 16.20
CA PRO A 661 18.55 30.92 15.08
C PRO A 661 17.21 30.27 15.45
N ALA A 662 16.18 30.69 14.72
CA ALA A 662 14.79 30.26 14.77
C ALA A 662 14.61 28.73 14.79
N ALA A 663 13.49 28.30 15.39
CA ALA A 663 13.10 26.90 15.55
C ALA A 663 13.29 26.10 14.26
N ALA A 664 14.30 25.22 14.29
CA ALA A 664 14.63 24.32 13.20
C ALA A 664 13.57 23.20 13.09
N PRO A 665 13.29 22.69 11.88
CA PRO A 665 12.47 21.50 11.71
C PRO A 665 13.05 20.35 12.54
N THR A 666 12.18 19.57 13.17
CA THR A 666 12.58 18.39 13.93
C THR A 666 12.80 17.22 12.99
N SER A 667 14.01 16.67 12.99
CA SER A 667 14.34 15.45 12.25
C SER A 667 14.42 14.23 13.18
N GLU A 668 14.28 13.03 12.60
CA GLU A 668 14.50 11.75 13.29
C GLU A 668 15.76 11.07 12.76
N LEU A 669 16.58 10.53 13.67
CA LEU A 669 17.81 9.82 13.35
C LEU A 669 17.83 8.45 14.06
N LEU A 670 18.10 7.39 13.31
CA LEU A 670 18.34 6.05 13.86
C LEU A 670 19.82 5.67 13.71
N VAL A 671 20.48 5.32 14.82
CA VAL A 671 21.88 4.87 14.84
C VAL A 671 21.90 3.40 15.20
N THR A 672 22.54 2.56 14.38
CA THR A 672 22.58 1.10 14.58
C THR A 672 23.99 0.54 14.44
N ALA A 673 24.29 -0.51 15.19
CA ALA A 673 25.34 -1.48 14.89
C ALA A 673 24.72 -2.86 15.10
N LYS A 674 24.79 -3.75 14.13
CA LYS A 674 24.16 -5.08 14.24
C LYS A 674 25.20 -6.17 14.13
N ASN A 675 25.44 -6.90 15.22
CA ASN A 675 26.44 -7.97 15.31
C ASN A 675 27.81 -7.53 14.78
N LEU A 676 28.19 -6.28 15.06
CA LEU A 676 29.42 -5.68 14.59
C LEU A 676 30.61 -6.38 15.24
N ARG A 677 31.41 -7.09 14.45
CA ARG A 677 32.61 -7.76 14.96
C ARG A 677 33.73 -6.75 15.18
N LEU A 678 34.31 -6.79 16.37
CA LEU A 678 35.45 -5.94 16.70
C LEU A 678 36.66 -6.30 15.83
N GLY A 679 37.41 -5.27 15.40
CA GLY A 679 38.64 -5.45 14.66
C GLY A 679 39.70 -6.22 15.47
N ARG A 680 40.59 -6.96 14.77
CA ARG A 680 41.67 -7.73 15.43
C ARG A 680 42.57 -6.85 16.30
N ARG A 681 42.78 -5.60 15.91
CA ARG A 681 43.62 -4.63 16.63
C ARG A 681 43.01 -4.28 17.97
N GLU A 682 41.74 -3.89 17.97
CA GLU A 682 41.00 -3.52 19.18
C GLU A 682 40.82 -4.73 20.10
N LEU A 683 40.52 -5.90 19.53
CA LEU A 683 40.35 -7.14 20.28
C LEU A 683 41.66 -7.54 21.01
N ALA A 684 42.80 -7.44 20.34
CA ALA A 684 44.11 -7.69 20.95
C ALA A 684 44.43 -6.67 22.04
N ALA A 685 44.08 -5.40 21.85
CA ALA A 685 44.31 -4.32 22.82
C ALA A 685 43.44 -4.45 24.08
N LEU A 686 42.19 -4.91 23.94
CA LEU A 686 41.31 -5.23 25.07
C LEU A 686 41.83 -6.45 25.83
N ALA A 687 42.23 -7.50 25.12
CA ALA A 687 42.79 -8.71 25.72
C ALA A 687 44.09 -8.43 26.49
N ALA A 688 45.00 -7.62 25.93
CA ALA A 688 46.24 -7.22 26.58
C ALA A 688 46.03 -6.40 27.86
N GLY A 689 44.97 -5.57 27.90
CA GLY A 689 44.60 -4.78 29.07
C GLY A 689 43.66 -5.50 30.05
N ASN A 690 43.24 -6.73 29.76
CA ASN A 690 42.16 -7.44 30.45
C ASN A 690 40.90 -6.57 30.63
N GLU A 691 40.56 -5.82 29.57
CA GLU A 691 39.46 -4.86 29.58
C GLU A 691 38.15 -5.49 29.11
N THR A 692 37.07 -5.18 29.81
CA THR A 692 35.70 -5.56 29.40
C THR A 692 34.97 -4.34 28.84
N VAL A 693 34.07 -4.59 27.88
CA VAL A 693 33.24 -3.53 27.28
C VAL A 693 32.00 -3.32 28.16
N ALA A 694 31.64 -2.05 28.40
CA ALA A 694 30.46 -1.72 29.19
C ALA A 694 29.16 -2.03 28.44
N PRO A 695 28.10 -2.50 29.14
CA PRO A 695 26.79 -2.78 28.53
C PRO A 695 25.99 -1.51 28.18
N GLN A 696 26.55 -0.33 28.44
CA GLN A 696 25.99 0.96 28.10
C GLN A 696 27.07 1.84 27.49
N GLY A 697 26.71 2.57 26.44
CA GLY A 697 27.51 3.63 25.85
C GLY A 697 26.75 4.95 25.85
N LEU A 698 27.37 5.95 25.25
CA LEU A 698 26.84 7.29 25.08
C LEU A 698 26.80 7.62 23.59
N LEU A 699 25.64 8.06 23.11
CA LEU A 699 25.48 8.64 21.80
C LEU A 699 25.42 10.17 21.94
N THR A 700 26.30 10.89 21.28
CA THR A 700 26.33 12.35 21.23
C THR A 700 26.12 12.83 19.80
N VAL A 701 25.09 13.65 19.57
CA VAL A 701 24.83 14.30 18.28
C VAL A 701 25.20 15.77 18.38
N ARG A 702 26.03 16.25 17.46
CA ARG A 702 26.52 17.64 17.39
C ARG A 702 26.22 18.27 16.05
N VAL A 703 26.21 19.59 16.00
CA VAL A 703 26.34 20.30 14.72
C VAL A 703 27.71 19.94 14.13
N TYR A 704 27.74 19.46 12.87
CA TYR A 704 28.96 19.01 12.22
C TYR A 704 30.05 20.09 12.26
N ARG A 705 31.27 19.71 12.71
CA ARG A 705 32.44 20.61 12.90
C ARG A 705 32.24 21.72 13.93
N SER A 706 31.33 21.52 14.88
CA SER A 706 31.08 22.45 15.99
C SER A 706 31.11 21.71 17.33
N ASN A 707 31.27 22.45 18.42
CA ASN A 707 31.13 21.92 19.79
C ASN A 707 29.67 21.89 20.26
N GLN A 708 28.74 22.43 19.47
CA GLN A 708 27.32 22.50 19.84
C GLN A 708 26.68 21.11 19.84
N VAL A 709 26.26 20.64 21.02
CA VAL A 709 25.50 19.40 21.21
C VAL A 709 24.03 19.65 20.90
N LEU A 710 23.45 18.80 20.05
CA LEU A 710 22.02 18.79 19.71
C LEU A 710 21.25 17.74 20.50
N ALA A 711 21.86 16.59 20.76
CA ALA A 711 21.27 15.53 21.58
C ALA A 711 22.38 14.67 22.22
N GLN A 712 22.10 14.11 23.40
CA GLN A 712 23.01 13.20 24.08
C GLN A 712 22.19 12.16 24.84
N LEU A 713 22.32 10.88 24.46
CA LEU A 713 21.48 9.80 24.99
C LEU A 713 22.34 8.60 25.40
N PRO A 714 22.00 7.91 26.50
CA PRO A 714 22.59 6.60 26.77
C PRO A 714 22.10 5.60 25.72
N VAL A 715 22.99 4.71 25.27
CA VAL A 715 22.67 3.63 24.33
C VAL A 715 23.00 2.28 24.96
N ALA A 716 22.05 1.34 24.90
CA ALA A 716 22.29 -0.02 25.35
C ALA A 716 23.21 -0.76 24.36
N VAL A 717 24.22 -1.45 24.89
CA VAL A 717 25.21 -2.17 24.10
C VAL A 717 25.05 -3.67 24.36
N GLY A 718 24.55 -4.38 23.37
CA GLY A 718 24.56 -5.83 23.31
C GLY A 718 25.98 -6.33 23.03
N ILE A 719 26.51 -7.16 23.92
CA ILE A 719 27.85 -7.74 23.81
C ILE A 719 27.69 -9.24 23.72
N LYS A 720 28.24 -9.86 22.68
CA LYS A 720 28.17 -11.30 22.46
C LYS A 720 29.53 -11.84 22.03
N MET A 721 29.97 -12.93 22.66
CA MET A 721 31.13 -13.69 22.19
C MET A 721 30.73 -14.60 21.03
N GLU A 722 31.49 -14.54 19.93
CA GLU A 722 31.36 -15.44 18.78
C GLU A 722 32.72 -16.11 18.52
N GLY A 723 32.97 -17.22 19.22
CA GLY A 723 34.29 -17.86 19.22
C GLY A 723 35.34 -16.93 19.87
N PRO A 724 36.48 -16.65 19.20
CA PRO A 724 37.47 -15.69 19.72
C PRO A 724 37.06 -14.23 19.51
N ASN A 725 35.99 -13.94 18.76
CA ASN A 725 35.60 -12.58 18.40
C ASN A 725 34.55 -12.00 19.36
N LEU A 726 34.59 -10.69 19.54
CA LEU A 726 33.59 -9.92 20.26
C LEU A 726 32.65 -9.24 19.26
N ALA A 727 31.35 -9.48 19.35
CA ALA A 727 30.32 -8.84 18.56
C ALA A 727 29.55 -7.80 19.39
N ILE A 728 29.40 -6.60 18.84
CA ILE A 728 28.72 -5.46 19.45
C ILE A 728 27.45 -5.14 18.67
N SER A 729 26.34 -4.99 19.38
CA SER A 729 25.06 -4.59 18.81
C SER A 729 24.50 -3.40 19.59
N LEU A 730 24.01 -2.38 18.89
CA LEU A 730 23.33 -1.24 19.49
C LEU A 730 22.30 -0.67 18.53
N GLU A 731 21.25 -0.08 19.08
CA GLU A 731 20.24 0.65 18.33
C GLU A 731 19.75 1.82 19.18
N GLN A 732 19.83 3.03 18.64
CA GLN A 732 19.39 4.24 19.33
C GLN A 732 18.67 5.16 18.37
N ARG A 733 17.43 5.52 18.72
CA ARG A 733 16.65 6.53 18.03
C ARG A 733 16.83 7.89 18.72
N VAL A 734 16.98 8.93 17.92
CA VAL A 734 17.07 10.34 18.34
C VAL A 734 15.88 11.06 17.73
N ASP A 735 14.87 11.32 18.56
CA ASP A 735 13.66 12.04 18.17
C ASP A 735 13.83 13.55 18.37
N LYS A 736 13.11 14.34 17.56
CA LYS A 736 13.07 15.82 17.67
C LYS A 736 14.44 16.50 17.59
N LEU A 737 15.33 16.00 16.74
CA LEU A 737 16.64 16.60 16.55
C LEU A 737 16.49 17.99 15.90
N GLN A 738 16.87 19.05 16.63
CA GLN A 738 16.79 20.44 16.16
C GLN A 738 18.00 20.79 15.29
N ALA A 739 18.12 20.18 14.11
CA ALA A 739 19.14 20.51 13.13
C ALA A 739 18.55 21.45 12.07
N ALA A 740 19.26 22.54 11.75
CA ALA A 740 18.82 23.43 10.68
C ALA A 740 18.79 22.68 9.34
N SER A 741 17.74 22.90 8.54
CA SER A 741 17.56 22.25 7.23
C SER A 741 18.81 22.43 6.35
N GLY A 742 19.29 21.33 5.75
CA GLY A 742 20.50 21.31 4.92
C GLY A 742 21.84 21.38 5.68
N LYS A 743 21.84 21.34 7.02
CA LYS A 743 23.07 21.24 7.83
C LYS A 743 23.31 19.79 8.26
N MET A 744 24.56 19.34 8.11
CA MET A 744 24.97 18.03 8.61
C MET A 744 25.14 18.03 10.13
N VAL A 745 24.96 16.84 10.70
CA VAL A 745 25.24 16.54 12.10
C VAL A 745 26.35 15.52 12.19
N GLU A 746 27.14 15.63 13.26
CA GLU A 746 28.15 14.67 13.68
C GLU A 746 27.54 13.77 14.76
N VAL A 747 27.67 12.47 14.60
CA VAL A 747 27.14 11.45 15.50
C VAL A 747 28.32 10.67 16.04
N GLU A 748 28.54 10.81 17.34
CA GLU A 748 29.63 10.19 18.09
C GLU A 748 29.03 9.12 19.00
N THR A 749 29.51 7.88 18.87
CA THR A 749 29.21 6.78 19.77
C THR A 749 30.44 6.51 20.61
N ALA A 750 30.29 6.46 21.94
CA ALA A 750 31.37 6.18 22.89
C ALA A 750 30.93 5.08 23.86
N ILE A 751 31.59 3.92 23.83
CA ILE A 751 31.29 2.79 24.71
C ILE A 751 32.47 2.60 25.67
N PRO A 752 32.32 2.85 26.98
CA PRO A 752 33.40 2.68 27.94
C PRO A 752 33.90 1.26 28.04
N THR A 753 35.19 1.12 28.34
CA THR A 753 35.81 -0.14 28.76
C THR A 753 36.21 -0.07 30.22
N SER A 754 36.41 -1.22 30.88
CA SER A 754 36.86 -1.26 32.28
C SER A 754 38.27 -0.68 32.49
N GLY A 755 39.05 -0.49 31.43
CA GLY A 755 40.38 0.12 31.47
C GLY A 755 40.41 1.64 31.27
N GLY A 756 39.24 2.29 31.18
CA GLY A 756 39.12 3.75 31.03
C GLY A 756 39.24 4.26 29.58
N ARG A 757 39.46 3.36 28.62
CA ARG A 757 39.40 3.65 27.18
C ARG A 757 37.96 3.52 26.66
N LEU A 758 37.74 3.93 25.43
CA LEU A 758 36.42 3.96 24.80
C LEU A 758 36.45 3.27 23.44
N LEU A 759 35.47 2.41 23.17
CA LEU A 759 35.17 1.97 21.81
C LEU A 759 34.29 3.01 21.13
N CYS A 760 34.82 3.61 20.07
CA CYS A 760 34.28 4.82 19.48
C CYS A 760 34.01 4.70 17.99
N TYR A 761 32.97 5.38 17.53
CA TYR A 761 32.77 5.68 16.11
C TYR A 761 32.15 7.06 15.98
N THR A 762 32.66 7.84 15.03
CA THR A 762 32.18 9.18 14.75
C THR A 762 31.92 9.32 13.26
N GLY A 763 30.68 9.58 12.87
CA GLY A 763 30.27 9.77 11.48
C GLY A 763 29.42 11.03 11.33
N ALA A 764 29.33 11.57 10.13
CA ALA A 764 28.51 12.74 9.83
C ALA A 764 27.49 12.46 8.73
N LEU A 765 26.31 13.06 8.83
CA LEU A 765 25.26 12.93 7.83
C LEU A 765 24.30 14.11 7.85
N SER A 766 23.50 14.26 6.79
CA SER A 766 22.33 15.15 6.79
C SER A 766 21.18 14.47 7.55
N PRO A 767 20.64 15.07 8.64
CA PRO A 767 19.52 14.51 9.38
C PRO A 767 18.21 14.86 8.66
N GLU A 768 17.93 14.20 7.55
CA GLU A 768 16.62 14.26 6.89
C GLU A 768 15.63 13.33 7.60
N GLU A 769 14.34 13.42 7.25
CA GLU A 769 13.31 12.59 7.87
C GLU A 769 13.61 11.09 7.64
N GLY A 770 13.76 10.33 8.73
CA GLY A 770 14.09 8.90 8.67
C GLY A 770 15.57 8.58 8.40
N ALA A 771 16.49 9.53 8.62
CA ALA A 771 17.92 9.32 8.45
C ALA A 771 18.44 8.14 9.30
N ARG A 772 19.36 7.35 8.73
CA ARG A 772 19.97 6.19 9.39
C ARG A 772 21.49 6.22 9.30
N LEU A 773 22.17 6.00 10.41
CA LEU A 773 23.61 5.78 10.50
C LEU A 773 23.89 4.37 10.98
N GLU A 774 24.43 3.53 10.10
CA GLU A 774 24.95 2.20 10.46
C GLU A 774 26.44 2.33 10.80
N ILE A 775 26.84 1.87 11.98
CA ILE A 775 28.22 1.90 12.45
C ILE A 775 29.00 0.74 11.81
N PRO A 776 29.99 1.02 10.95
CA PRO A 776 30.70 0.00 10.19
C PRO A 776 31.83 -0.67 10.98
N PHE A 777 32.37 0.00 12.01
CA PHE A 777 33.42 -0.49 12.90
C PHE A 777 33.49 0.39 14.17
N LEU A 778 34.21 -0.08 15.19
CA LEU A 778 34.51 0.67 16.41
C LEU A 778 36.03 0.69 16.61
N LEU A 779 36.57 1.85 17.00
CA LEU A 779 37.98 2.05 17.29
C LEU A 779 38.19 2.24 18.79
N LEU A 780 39.23 1.63 19.35
CA LEU A 780 39.61 1.85 20.74
C LEU A 780 40.43 3.14 20.85
N ALA A 781 39.94 4.12 21.61
CA ALA A 781 40.58 5.44 21.77
C ALA A 781 40.33 6.03 23.16
N ASP A 782 41.17 6.99 23.57
CA ASP A 782 40.99 7.75 24.82
C ASP A 782 39.95 8.87 24.68
N ASN A 783 39.72 9.33 23.45
CA ASN A 783 38.77 10.38 23.12
C ASN A 783 37.86 9.89 21.99
N PRO A 784 36.53 9.95 22.15
CA PRO A 784 35.61 9.50 21.11
C PRO A 784 35.54 10.45 19.92
N ARG A 785 36.04 11.67 20.10
CA ARG A 785 35.94 12.71 19.09
C ARG A 785 37.01 12.60 18.02
N LEU A 786 36.57 12.69 16.77
CA LEU A 786 37.44 12.66 15.59
C LEU A 786 37.87 14.08 15.18
N ASN A 787 39.11 14.22 14.72
CA ASN A 787 39.62 15.46 14.14
C ASN A 787 39.38 15.50 12.62
N TRP A 788 38.27 16.09 12.19
CA TRP A 788 37.94 16.25 10.77
C TRP A 788 38.99 17.09 10.00
N PRO A 789 39.20 16.87 8.68
CA PRO A 789 40.15 17.66 7.88
C PRO A 789 39.83 19.15 7.89
N ALA A 790 40.83 20.03 7.98
CA ALA A 790 40.60 21.47 7.91
C ALA A 790 40.01 21.87 6.53
N THR A 791 39.13 22.87 6.51
CA THR A 791 38.61 23.43 5.24
C THR A 791 39.76 23.85 4.32
N GLY A 792 39.69 23.48 3.05
CA GLY A 792 40.75 23.67 2.05
C GLY A 792 41.72 22.49 1.91
N THR A 793 41.70 21.52 2.82
CA THR A 793 42.51 20.30 2.68
C THR A 793 42.04 19.49 1.47
N LEU A 794 42.96 19.06 0.61
CA LEU A 794 42.61 18.21 -0.53
C LEU A 794 42.21 16.82 -0.03
N VAL A 795 40.97 16.43 -0.30
CA VAL A 795 40.41 15.12 0.05
C VAL A 795 40.10 14.33 -1.21
N ASN A 796 40.25 13.00 -1.12
CA ASN A 796 39.87 12.12 -2.23
C ASN A 796 38.35 12.13 -2.36
N VAL A 797 37.88 12.19 -3.60
CA VAL A 797 36.46 12.19 -3.95
C VAL A 797 36.19 10.97 -4.83
N THR A 798 35.18 10.19 -4.45
CA THR A 798 34.69 9.05 -5.23
C THR A 798 33.22 9.24 -5.60
N GLY A 799 32.69 8.34 -6.43
CA GLY A 799 31.37 8.48 -7.03
C GLY A 799 30.20 8.15 -6.10
N TYR A 800 29.00 8.28 -6.68
CA TYR A 800 27.73 8.72 -6.09
C TYR A 800 27.02 7.80 -5.08
N ARG A 801 26.06 8.36 -4.32
CA ARG A 801 24.98 7.61 -3.64
C ARG A 801 23.65 7.87 -4.36
N SER A 802 22.99 6.82 -4.84
CA SER A 802 21.63 6.88 -5.41
C SER A 802 20.59 7.08 -4.31
N LEU A 803 19.70 8.06 -4.46
CA LEU A 803 18.50 8.22 -3.63
C LEU A 803 17.27 7.47 -4.20
N LEU A 804 17.42 6.78 -5.34
CA LEU A 804 16.37 5.96 -5.92
C LEU A 804 16.24 4.60 -5.21
N ALA A 805 15.01 4.20 -4.92
CA ALA A 805 14.69 2.86 -4.45
C ALA A 805 15.14 1.78 -5.45
N PRO A 806 15.47 0.56 -4.99
CA PRO A 806 15.77 -0.57 -5.88
C PRO A 806 14.65 -0.74 -6.92
N GLY A 807 15.00 -0.71 -8.22
CA GLY A 807 14.07 -0.98 -9.32
C GLY A 807 13.49 0.22 -10.08
N LYS A 808 13.79 1.47 -9.72
CA LYS A 808 13.48 2.62 -10.59
C LYS A 808 14.63 2.91 -11.54
N ILE A 809 14.43 2.62 -12.82
CA ILE A 809 15.40 2.90 -13.90
C ILE A 809 15.28 4.39 -14.27
N LEU A 810 16.43 5.05 -14.42
CA LEU A 810 16.61 6.39 -14.97
C LEU A 810 15.84 6.56 -16.29
N GLY A 811 14.89 7.50 -16.34
CA GLY A 811 14.27 8.00 -17.57
C GLY A 811 13.43 6.98 -18.34
N GLY A 812 12.12 7.22 -18.45
CA GLY A 812 11.18 6.33 -19.14
C GLY A 812 11.66 5.80 -20.49
N GLY A 813 12.07 4.53 -20.53
CA GLY A 813 12.24 3.74 -21.75
C GLY A 813 13.45 4.04 -22.65
N ALA A 814 14.45 4.82 -22.22
CA ALA A 814 15.63 5.08 -23.06
C ALA A 814 16.61 3.90 -23.12
N ASP A 815 16.99 3.43 -24.32
CA ASP A 815 17.94 2.32 -24.55
C ASP A 815 19.39 2.82 -24.41
N LEU A 816 19.97 2.76 -23.20
CA LEU A 816 21.34 3.18 -22.93
C LEU A 816 22.37 2.30 -23.67
N GLU A 817 23.45 2.91 -24.16
CA GLU A 817 24.55 2.16 -24.78
C GLU A 817 25.32 1.37 -23.71
N LYS A 818 25.31 0.04 -23.83
CA LYS A 818 25.97 -0.90 -22.89
C LYS A 818 27.12 -1.62 -23.59
N ASN A 819 28.23 -1.81 -22.87
CA ASN A 819 29.32 -2.68 -23.31
C ASN A 819 28.93 -4.17 -23.22
N THR A 820 29.82 -5.07 -23.64
CA THR A 820 29.60 -6.53 -23.65
C THR A 820 29.36 -7.14 -22.26
N ARG A 821 29.65 -6.40 -21.17
CA ARG A 821 29.40 -6.79 -19.78
C ARG A 821 28.13 -6.18 -19.20
N GLY A 822 27.35 -5.45 -20.01
CA GLY A 822 26.13 -4.76 -19.59
C GLY A 822 26.38 -3.44 -18.85
N GLU A 823 27.57 -2.84 -18.97
CA GLU A 823 27.93 -1.59 -18.30
C GLU A 823 27.76 -0.37 -19.23
N VAL A 824 27.33 0.75 -18.67
CA VAL A 824 27.11 2.06 -19.29
C VAL A 824 28.29 2.97 -18.97
N GLN A 825 28.76 3.75 -19.95
CA GLN A 825 29.84 4.73 -19.74
C GLN A 825 29.29 6.08 -19.29
N LEU A 826 29.82 6.60 -18.18
CA LEU A 826 29.41 7.86 -17.57
C LEU A 826 30.60 8.84 -17.56
N ILE A 827 30.41 10.04 -18.10
CA ILE A 827 31.41 11.13 -18.13
C ILE A 827 30.98 12.18 -17.11
N ILE A 828 31.89 12.56 -16.22
CA ILE A 828 31.60 13.47 -15.10
C ILE A 828 32.60 14.61 -15.18
N VAL A 829 32.10 15.83 -15.29
CA VAL A 829 32.92 17.05 -15.27
C VAL A 829 32.61 17.81 -13.99
N VAL A 830 33.62 18.07 -13.17
CA VAL A 830 33.48 18.84 -11.92
C VAL A 830 34.08 20.23 -12.13
N THR A 831 33.34 21.24 -11.70
CA THR A 831 33.65 22.66 -11.80
C THR A 831 33.50 23.33 -10.44
N ASP A 832 34.27 24.38 -10.21
CA ASP A 832 34.09 25.24 -9.03
C ASP A 832 32.80 26.05 -9.22
N SER A 833 31.87 25.96 -8.27
CA SER A 833 30.55 26.60 -8.43
C SER A 833 30.61 28.14 -8.44
N LYS A 834 31.71 28.75 -7.97
CA LYS A 834 31.86 30.21 -7.93
C LYS A 834 32.54 30.75 -9.18
N THR A 835 33.55 30.06 -9.68
CA THR A 835 34.39 30.53 -10.80
C THR A 835 34.03 29.88 -12.13
N GLY A 836 33.28 28.76 -12.12
CA GLY A 836 33.03 27.93 -13.30
C GLY A 836 34.27 27.19 -13.81
N GLY A 837 35.43 27.36 -13.15
CA GLY A 837 36.68 26.71 -13.52
C GLY A 837 36.59 25.20 -13.38
N ARG A 838 37.05 24.46 -14.39
CA ARG A 838 37.06 22.99 -14.36
C ARG A 838 38.07 22.48 -13.33
N LEU A 839 37.56 21.75 -12.34
CA LEU A 839 38.35 21.14 -11.26
C LEU A 839 38.77 19.71 -11.59
N GLY A 840 38.02 19.02 -12.47
CA GLY A 840 38.41 17.71 -12.97
C GLY A 840 37.38 17.08 -13.89
N GLN A 841 37.75 15.96 -14.52
CA GLN A 841 36.83 15.09 -15.25
C GLN A 841 37.17 13.64 -14.97
N VAL A 842 36.15 12.81 -14.87
CA VAL A 842 36.29 11.36 -14.71
C VAL A 842 35.36 10.64 -15.68
N THR A 843 35.80 9.47 -16.16
CA THR A 843 34.95 8.53 -16.89
C THR A 843 34.81 7.25 -16.06
N ALA A 844 33.59 6.72 -15.93
CA ALA A 844 33.30 5.50 -15.16
C ALA A 844 32.44 4.52 -15.97
N LEU A 845 32.57 3.21 -15.71
CA LEU A 845 31.72 2.14 -16.27
C LEU A 845 30.74 1.62 -15.20
N VAL A 846 29.45 1.52 -15.55
CA VAL A 846 28.36 1.36 -14.59
C VAL A 846 27.36 0.28 -15.00
N LYS A 847 27.10 -0.74 -14.17
CA LYS A 847 25.96 -1.65 -14.38
C LYS A 847 24.64 -1.04 -13.89
N PRO A 848 23.60 -0.91 -14.73
CA PRO A 848 22.30 -0.41 -14.29
C PRO A 848 21.64 -1.33 -13.24
N GLY A 849 21.07 -0.75 -12.18
CA GLY A 849 20.19 -1.46 -11.23
C GLY A 849 20.83 -2.08 -9.98
N SER A 850 22.13 -1.90 -9.73
CA SER A 850 22.83 -2.53 -8.60
C SER A 850 22.84 -1.75 -7.28
N GLY A 851 22.21 -0.56 -7.22
CA GLY A 851 21.98 0.19 -5.97
C GLY A 851 23.24 0.53 -5.15
N ARG A 852 24.43 0.59 -5.77
CA ARG A 852 25.71 0.79 -5.07
C ARG A 852 26.51 1.99 -5.59
N ILE A 853 27.38 2.46 -4.71
CA ILE A 853 28.33 3.56 -4.86
C ILE A 853 29.30 3.29 -6.01
N PHE A 854 29.54 4.29 -6.86
CA PHE A 854 30.48 4.19 -7.98
C PHE A 854 31.90 4.56 -7.54
N SER A 855 32.90 3.80 -7.93
CA SER A 855 34.31 4.19 -7.78
C SER A 855 34.81 4.80 -9.09
N PHE A 856 35.61 5.85 -8.96
CA PHE A 856 36.35 6.43 -10.08
C PHE A 856 37.67 5.68 -10.25
N ASP A 857 38.02 5.32 -11.49
CA ASP A 857 39.31 4.70 -11.80
C ASP A 857 40.48 5.69 -11.58
N GLN A 858 40.19 7.00 -11.51
CA GLN A 858 41.13 8.06 -11.21
C GLN A 858 40.64 8.89 -10.01
N ALA A 859 41.42 8.94 -8.93
CA ALA A 859 41.08 9.68 -7.73
C ALA A 859 41.03 11.20 -8.00
N LEU A 860 39.85 11.78 -7.96
CA LEU A 860 39.68 13.23 -8.00
C LEU A 860 39.97 13.79 -6.60
N ARG A 861 40.80 14.83 -6.50
CA ARG A 861 41.08 15.51 -5.22
C ARG A 861 40.50 16.91 -5.23
N LEU A 862 39.58 17.17 -4.30
CA LEU A 862 38.90 18.46 -4.19
C LEU A 862 39.16 19.06 -2.79
N PRO A 863 39.15 20.39 -2.64
CA PRO A 863 39.31 21.02 -1.34
C PRO A 863 38.08 20.77 -0.45
N GLU A 864 38.31 20.29 0.76
CA GLU A 864 37.30 20.13 1.80
C GLU A 864 36.58 21.47 2.06
N GLY A 865 35.25 21.46 2.02
CA GLY A 865 34.36 22.62 2.14
C GLY A 865 34.13 23.42 0.86
N ALA A 866 34.73 23.05 -0.27
CA ALA A 866 34.46 23.70 -1.56
C ALA A 866 33.05 23.36 -2.06
N LEU A 867 32.34 24.36 -2.60
CA LEU A 867 31.09 24.15 -3.32
C LEU A 867 31.42 23.85 -4.78
N VAL A 868 31.04 22.66 -5.26
CA VAL A 868 31.34 22.21 -6.62
C VAL A 868 30.06 21.92 -7.38
N SER A 869 30.07 22.28 -8.67
CA SER A 869 29.02 21.93 -9.63
C SER A 869 29.58 20.85 -10.54
N TYR A 870 28.77 19.83 -10.85
CA TYR A 870 29.21 18.75 -11.71
C TYR A 870 28.15 18.41 -12.74
N THR A 871 28.61 18.13 -13.96
CA THR A 871 27.78 17.65 -15.07
C THR A 871 28.08 16.18 -15.28
N MET A 872 27.06 15.35 -15.33
CA MET A 872 27.17 13.95 -15.73
C MET A 872 26.57 13.75 -17.11
N ALA A 873 27.20 12.92 -17.93
CA ALA A 873 26.76 12.62 -19.26
C ALA A 873 26.88 11.12 -19.59
N THR A 874 25.90 10.55 -20.30
CA THR A 874 25.94 9.16 -20.80
C THR A 874 25.35 9.07 -22.19
N ARG A 875 25.78 8.08 -22.98
CA ARG A 875 25.31 7.88 -24.36
C ARG A 875 24.09 6.96 -24.46
N VAL A 876 23.17 7.30 -25.35
CA VAL A 876 21.99 6.50 -25.74
C VAL A 876 22.29 5.77 -27.05
N ARG A 877 21.76 4.56 -27.20
CA ARG A 877 21.84 3.77 -28.44
C ARG A 877 21.16 4.55 -29.57
N GLY A 878 21.96 5.10 -30.48
CA GLY A 878 21.51 6.06 -31.51
C GLY A 878 22.32 7.35 -31.57
N GLY A 879 23.20 7.60 -30.60
CA GLY A 879 24.23 8.66 -30.66
C GLY A 879 23.99 9.88 -29.78
N SER A 880 22.79 10.08 -29.24
CA SER A 880 22.46 11.20 -28.35
C SER A 880 23.09 11.06 -26.95
N MET A 881 23.34 12.18 -26.27
CA MET A 881 23.86 12.23 -24.90
C MET A 881 22.76 12.67 -23.92
N LEU A 882 22.61 11.96 -22.80
CA LEU A 882 21.80 12.37 -21.67
C LEU A 882 22.67 13.10 -20.66
N HIS A 883 22.18 14.22 -20.12
CA HIS A 883 22.90 15.03 -19.16
C HIS A 883 22.11 15.21 -17.85
N THR A 884 22.84 15.33 -16.73
CA THR A 884 22.30 15.90 -15.49
C THR A 884 23.32 16.82 -14.85
N LEU A 885 22.84 17.79 -14.10
CA LEU A 885 23.64 18.79 -13.39
C LEU A 885 23.39 18.61 -11.90
N GLY A 886 24.43 18.58 -11.10
CA GLY A 886 24.32 18.61 -9.65
C GLY A 886 25.28 19.64 -9.06
N ALA A 887 24.99 20.05 -7.83
CA ALA A 887 25.89 20.87 -7.04
C ALA A 887 25.90 20.35 -5.61
N ALA A 888 27.07 20.26 -5.01
CA ALA A 888 27.21 19.83 -3.62
C ALA A 888 28.50 20.38 -3.01
N PRO A 889 28.50 20.62 -1.69
CA PRO A 889 29.73 20.89 -0.99
C PRO A 889 30.56 19.60 -0.81
N VAL A 890 31.88 19.72 -0.89
CA VAL A 890 32.82 18.62 -0.66
C VAL A 890 33.04 18.48 0.85
N TRP A 891 32.41 17.51 1.49
CA TRP A 891 32.59 17.27 2.92
C TRP A 891 32.88 15.80 3.22
N THR A 892 33.89 15.59 4.04
CA THR A 892 34.27 14.28 4.58
C THR A 892 33.33 13.87 5.69
N THR A 893 32.65 12.74 5.53
CA THR A 893 31.55 12.33 6.41
C THR A 893 31.80 11.04 7.18
N ALA A 894 32.76 10.22 6.77
CA ALA A 894 33.04 8.94 7.42
C ALA A 894 34.54 8.72 7.60
N PRO A 895 34.99 8.23 8.78
CA PRO A 895 36.34 7.74 8.97
C PRO A 895 36.51 6.38 8.29
N ALA A 896 37.74 6.08 7.90
CA ALA A 896 38.13 4.73 7.49
C ALA A 896 38.77 3.99 8.68
N TYR A 897 38.65 2.65 8.68
CA TYR A 897 39.16 1.82 9.78
C TYR A 897 40.69 1.92 9.97
N ASP A 898 41.42 2.29 8.93
CA ASP A 898 42.88 2.48 8.94
C ASP A 898 43.34 3.80 9.59
N GLY A 899 42.40 4.64 10.06
CA GLY A 899 42.68 5.94 10.67
C GLY A 899 42.66 7.11 9.70
N GLY A 900 42.36 6.86 8.42
CA GLY A 900 42.07 7.90 7.43
C GLY A 900 40.59 8.26 7.35
N PHE A 901 40.19 8.81 6.21
CA PHE A 901 38.80 9.13 5.91
C PHE A 901 38.36 8.39 4.67
N GLU A 902 37.10 7.97 4.65
CA GLU A 902 36.49 7.49 3.41
C GLU A 902 36.46 8.64 2.39
N PRO A 903 36.60 8.34 1.08
CA PRO A 903 36.52 9.36 0.08
C PRO A 903 35.14 10.06 0.09
N VAL A 904 35.14 11.36 -0.21
CA VAL A 904 33.93 12.17 -0.27
C VAL A 904 33.03 11.67 -1.40
N VAL A 905 31.74 11.48 -1.10
CA VAL A 905 30.72 11.06 -2.06
C VAL A 905 29.84 12.24 -2.44
N LEU A 906 29.73 12.55 -3.73
CA LEU A 906 28.82 13.57 -4.25
C LEU A 906 27.39 12.97 -4.43
N PRO A 907 26.31 13.69 -4.08
CA PRO A 907 24.92 13.22 -4.27
C PRO A 907 24.50 13.16 -5.74
N MET A 908 23.35 12.55 -6.05
CA MET A 908 22.74 12.56 -7.40
C MET A 908 21.32 13.16 -7.32
N LEU A 909 20.91 13.94 -8.34
CA LEU A 909 19.51 14.39 -8.50
C LEU A 909 18.68 13.35 -9.26
N ASP A 910 17.38 13.30 -8.97
CA ASP A 910 16.45 12.20 -9.32
C ASP A 910 16.22 11.96 -10.84
N GLU A 911 16.67 12.84 -11.75
CA GLU A 911 16.38 12.72 -13.18
C GLU A 911 17.57 13.08 -14.09
N LEU A 912 17.92 12.17 -15.02
CA LEU A 912 18.64 12.52 -16.26
C LEU A 912 17.63 13.08 -17.25
N ARG A 913 17.84 14.32 -17.72
CA ARG A 913 16.94 14.94 -18.71
C ARG A 913 17.58 14.84 -20.09
N GLY A 914 16.77 14.44 -21.07
CA GLY A 914 17.17 14.48 -22.47
C GLY A 914 17.30 15.92 -22.92
N VAL A 915 18.47 16.29 -23.42
CA VAL A 915 18.65 17.51 -24.22
C VAL A 915 18.67 17.03 -25.66
N ASN A 916 17.65 17.38 -26.44
CA ASN A 916 17.78 17.34 -27.88
C ASN A 916 18.67 18.53 -28.25
N GLU A 917 19.92 18.25 -28.64
CA GLU A 917 20.73 19.23 -29.38
C GLU A 917 20.15 19.45 -30.78
#